data_AF-A0A968Y3J3-F1
#
_entry.id   AF-A0A968Y3J3-F1
#
_cell.length_a   1.000
_cell.length_b   1.000
_cell.length_c   1.000
_cell.angle_alpha   90.00
_cell.angle_beta   90.00
_cell.angle_gamma   90.00
#
_symmetry.space_group_name_H-M   'P 1'
#
loop_
_entity.id
_entity.type
_entity.pdbx_description
1 polymer ?
#
loop_
_entity_poly.entity_id
_entity_poly.type
_entity_poly.pdbx_seq_one_letter_code
_entity_poly.pdbx_strand_id
1 'polypeptide(L)'
;MFPCSNGRNFNGGLVGRGEFKVEGINKRIQLTANDQAIKMSGLTDFYLEVIQWDVEQGFWRVTYGAEVTLNGDDLAVSNERYVESALPSGKVFFRLWNGISAIASFPKVTPPAEPNLLRDGIRLEFDNPNTITYYRPGDYWTFKVRAGEIINDEILINNKPPQGIEYHRVPLAELNWDADLDISFEAEQIEDCRDVFRPLTQQNGCCTFAVGDGKISHGDFDSIDDAIRHLPKSGGKICLLPGLHQANAIIQGKRNIKIEGCGKHTRVIPRKEMRNSSIFRIIDSECIALLDMDLVTLGGTAIVLEATEIGNLKEIEIGHNRIIACKEAIHVKQGMNIYIHHNKIRMLDKAMAGVAMYLITEDSLVERNDIGVIPAEKTPPPDKPDGGEATPDPTDPCADLEIVYSSIPAFVAYINLIWQIPLFFIPTNPFKALGGIQIAGGSERVKVWENTINGGAGNGIVLGTSLAKFLEDLEEIPEEEEQSIEHEGGQLWGRVVSEETGLKDITVFLQNQDGTNFPNQTQDDGFFFIRKIATGKYTVSITTPGYKIERIIPREDPQRQFIHQIEVIQEEIDLGNLLAFIYDIEIDRNDISHMGLSGIGIPRVELPDSLPTTVARQMGIFARFLAVFGNPIIGLEIHDNHIFNCFQNPLNEALRNEITIRGFGGISLGMCANLAIDSNRIETNGTSHINPVCGIFVTYGEQIDINHNSMAENGALTNATSALIPGRRGGIVIGASSFPLLSLLSTSLSGTKSMVGVANTSALLGRPAARVHDNIVNQPAGQALTILAIGPVSVVNNHFNSELSGTEFFDLLAGTVAIVNFGGLNRLGTPGLAGINVSPEALSGATKRNSFVAPQNSQPNLLFPGGNTLFNNNQTRSGIKNTSLTSQWIFSIDDIGFDGNQSECLGGIPIQKTGILAINTVLWATTLRASDSRFKEMPDAGKSNSIRTSLFTLSILMNNTTTNQGDHCIFAINTNAIASPPLVTDGNQVLNATFCRQFFPPQPQ
;
A
#
# COMPACT_ATOMS: atom_id res chain seq x y z
N MET A 1 2.25 103.48 -26.86
CA MET A 1 2.55 102.54 -27.96
C MET A 1 3.80 101.77 -27.51
N PHE A 2 3.76 100.52 -27.07
CA PHE A 2 2.96 99.36 -27.48
C PHE A 2 2.32 98.64 -26.27
N PRO A 3 1.12 98.05 -26.41
CA PRO A 3 0.43 97.36 -25.33
C PRO A 3 1.00 95.94 -25.16
N CYS A 4 1.65 95.67 -24.03
CA CYS A 4 1.95 94.32 -23.59
C CYS A 4 0.99 93.93 -22.48
N SER A 5 -0.02 93.11 -22.81
CA SER A 5 -0.40 91.91 -22.03
C SER A 5 -1.74 91.37 -22.55
N ASN A 6 -1.72 90.66 -23.69
CA ASN A 6 -2.74 89.64 -23.92
C ASN A 6 -2.41 88.47 -22.98
N GLY A 7 -3.38 88.11 -22.14
CA GLY A 7 -3.25 87.12 -21.09
C GLY A 7 -2.78 85.76 -21.63
N ARG A 8 -1.89 85.12 -20.87
CA ARG A 8 -1.52 83.72 -21.10
C ARG A 8 -2.70 82.84 -20.66
N ASN A 9 -3.25 82.03 -21.57
CA ASN A 9 -4.19 80.98 -21.22
C ASN A 9 -3.47 79.89 -20.42
N PHE A 10 -3.59 79.92 -19.09
CA PHE A 10 -2.99 78.92 -18.21
C PHE A 10 -4.01 77.83 -17.87
N ASN A 11 -3.73 76.60 -18.32
CA ASN A 11 -4.31 75.30 -17.95
C ASN A 11 -5.81 75.20 -17.62
N GLY A 12 -6.58 74.70 -18.59
CA GLY A 12 -7.65 73.74 -18.28
C GLY A 12 -8.92 74.34 -17.69
N GLY A 13 -9.55 75.23 -18.45
CA GLY A 13 -10.91 75.69 -18.26
C GLY A 13 -11.09 76.85 -17.28
N LEU A 14 -11.94 77.81 -17.65
CA LEU A 14 -12.35 78.88 -16.73
C LEU A 14 -13.37 78.31 -15.75
N VAL A 15 -13.36 78.75 -14.50
CA VAL A 15 -14.38 78.33 -13.52
C VAL A 15 -15.22 79.52 -13.11
N GLY A 16 -16.47 79.29 -12.75
CA GLY A 16 -17.36 80.37 -12.35
C GLY A 16 -18.45 79.89 -11.40
N ARG A 17 -19.17 80.86 -10.84
CA ARG A 17 -20.43 80.61 -10.16
C ARG A 17 -21.51 81.46 -10.81
N GLY A 18 -22.70 80.90 -10.94
CA GLY A 18 -23.81 81.59 -11.56
C GLY A 18 -25.14 81.09 -11.06
N GLU A 19 -26.20 81.78 -11.43
CA GLU A 19 -27.56 81.34 -11.18
C GLU A 19 -28.14 80.72 -12.45
N PHE A 20 -28.54 79.45 -12.37
CA PHE A 20 -29.16 78.75 -13.50
C PHE A 20 -30.61 79.24 -13.65
N LYS A 21 -30.92 79.83 -14.80
CA LYS A 21 -32.24 80.39 -15.12
C LYS A 21 -32.84 79.66 -16.31
N VAL A 22 -34.11 79.30 -16.17
CA VAL A 22 -34.92 78.68 -17.23
C VAL A 22 -36.08 79.61 -17.54
N GLU A 23 -36.14 80.11 -18.77
CA GLU A 23 -37.22 80.98 -19.28
C GLU A 23 -37.82 80.35 -20.54
N GLY A 24 -38.85 79.52 -20.35
CA GLY A 24 -39.44 78.73 -21.43
C GLY A 24 -38.45 77.67 -21.94
N ILE A 25 -38.12 77.72 -23.23
CA ILE A 25 -37.11 76.84 -23.86
C ILE A 25 -35.68 77.38 -23.72
N ASN A 26 -35.51 78.65 -23.34
CA ASN A 26 -34.20 79.28 -23.22
C ASN A 26 -33.61 79.01 -21.84
N LYS A 27 -32.39 78.47 -21.81
CA LYS A 27 -31.64 78.20 -20.59
C LYS A 27 -30.40 79.09 -20.59
N ARG A 28 -30.11 79.73 -19.46
CA ARG A 28 -28.91 80.56 -19.30
C ARG A 28 -28.37 80.49 -17.87
N ILE A 29 -27.08 80.76 -17.72
CA ILE A 29 -26.43 80.91 -16.43
C ILE A 29 -26.00 82.36 -16.27
N GLN A 30 -26.64 83.07 -15.36
CA GLN A 30 -26.27 84.44 -15.01
C GLN A 30 -25.00 84.41 -14.15
N LEU A 31 -23.94 85.06 -14.61
CA LEU A 31 -22.65 85.07 -13.91
C LEU A 31 -22.77 85.85 -12.59
N THR A 32 -22.31 85.25 -11.49
CA THR A 32 -22.31 85.88 -10.16
C THR A 32 -20.91 85.96 -9.54
N ALA A 33 -19.94 85.20 -10.05
CA ALA A 33 -18.53 85.27 -9.65
C ALA A 33 -17.61 84.87 -10.81
N ASN A 34 -16.41 85.47 -10.82
CA ASN A 34 -15.35 85.29 -11.83
C ASN A 34 -15.70 85.79 -13.24
N ASP A 35 -16.63 86.74 -13.35
CA ASP A 35 -17.10 87.29 -14.63
C ASP A 35 -16.01 88.06 -15.40
N GLN A 36 -15.15 88.81 -14.70
CA GLN A 36 -14.05 89.53 -15.34
C GLN A 36 -13.08 88.59 -16.06
N ALA A 37 -12.71 87.46 -15.45
CA ALA A 37 -11.83 86.48 -16.07
C ALA A 37 -12.48 85.83 -17.30
N ILE A 38 -13.80 85.56 -17.22
CA ILE A 38 -14.55 84.96 -18.32
C ILE A 38 -14.66 85.94 -19.50
N LYS A 39 -15.01 87.20 -19.26
CA LYS A 39 -15.15 88.24 -20.30
C LYS A 39 -13.83 88.63 -20.94
N MET A 40 -12.75 88.65 -20.18
CA MET A 40 -11.42 89.03 -20.66
C MET A 40 -10.62 87.86 -21.26
N SER A 41 -11.21 86.66 -21.32
CA SER A 41 -10.56 85.46 -21.87
C SER A 41 -10.32 85.52 -23.39
N GLY A 42 -11.04 86.40 -24.10
CA GLY A 42 -11.01 86.49 -25.55
C GLY A 42 -11.81 85.40 -26.27
N LEU A 43 -12.57 84.57 -25.55
CA LEU A 43 -13.45 83.54 -26.08
C LEU A 43 -14.93 83.92 -25.89
N THR A 44 -15.76 83.66 -26.90
CA THR A 44 -17.21 83.86 -26.84
C THR A 44 -17.99 82.57 -26.60
N ASP A 45 -17.39 81.41 -26.90
CA ASP A 45 -18.07 80.11 -26.89
C ASP A 45 -17.29 79.10 -26.05
N PHE A 46 -18.04 78.31 -25.27
CA PHE A 46 -17.49 77.35 -24.33
C PHE A 46 -18.33 76.08 -24.28
N TYR A 47 -17.71 74.98 -23.87
CA TYR A 47 -18.41 73.84 -23.31
C TYR A 47 -18.44 73.98 -21.79
N LEU A 48 -19.62 74.13 -21.22
CA LEU A 48 -19.85 74.28 -19.79
C LEU A 48 -20.17 72.95 -19.12
N GLU A 49 -19.60 72.71 -17.94
CA GLU A 49 -19.95 71.62 -17.04
C GLU A 49 -20.33 72.17 -15.66
N VAL A 50 -21.57 71.93 -15.21
CA VAL A 50 -21.98 72.15 -13.82
C VAL A 50 -21.57 70.95 -13.00
N ILE A 51 -20.96 71.22 -11.85
CA ILE A 51 -20.47 70.18 -10.94
C ILE A 51 -21.14 70.34 -9.58
N GLN A 52 -21.63 69.22 -9.03
CA GLN A 52 -22.28 69.17 -7.72
C GLN A 52 -21.66 68.06 -6.86
N TRP A 53 -21.67 68.25 -5.54
CA TRP A 53 -21.17 67.27 -4.58
C TRP A 53 -22.21 66.17 -4.38
N ASP A 54 -21.78 64.93 -4.60
CA ASP A 54 -22.58 63.75 -4.28
C ASP A 54 -22.29 63.31 -2.84
N VAL A 55 -23.30 63.41 -1.97
CA VAL A 55 -23.16 63.08 -0.55
C VAL A 55 -23.07 61.57 -0.33
N GLU A 56 -23.70 60.76 -1.19
CA GLU A 56 -23.69 59.30 -1.06
C GLU A 56 -22.35 58.73 -1.54
N GLN A 57 -21.78 59.29 -2.61
CA GLN A 57 -20.51 58.81 -3.16
C GLN A 57 -19.27 59.55 -2.66
N GLY A 58 -19.44 60.69 -1.99
CA GLY A 58 -18.35 61.44 -1.37
C GLY A 58 -17.39 62.10 -2.37
N PHE A 59 -17.84 62.43 -3.59
CA PHE A 59 -17.06 63.18 -4.57
C PHE A 59 -17.92 64.14 -5.41
N TRP A 60 -17.25 65.10 -6.07
CA TRP A 60 -17.89 66.05 -6.99
C TRP A 60 -18.10 65.40 -8.36
N ARG A 61 -19.34 65.40 -8.87
CA ARG A 61 -19.68 64.86 -10.19
C ARG A 61 -20.29 65.92 -11.11
N VAL A 62 -20.11 65.76 -12.42
CA VAL A 62 -20.77 66.60 -13.43
C VAL A 62 -22.25 66.22 -13.47
N THR A 63 -23.16 67.18 -13.30
CA THR A 63 -24.62 66.92 -13.33
C THR A 63 -25.31 67.57 -14.54
N TYR A 64 -24.64 68.50 -15.20
CA TYR A 64 -25.13 69.16 -16.41
C TYR A 64 -23.97 69.61 -17.28
N GLY A 65 -24.07 69.41 -18.59
CA GLY A 65 -23.05 69.77 -19.57
C GLY A 65 -23.67 70.31 -20.85
N ALA A 66 -23.26 71.49 -21.29
CA ALA A 66 -23.83 72.16 -22.46
C ALA A 66 -22.84 73.08 -23.16
N GLU A 67 -23.00 73.26 -24.47
CA GLU A 67 -22.38 74.36 -25.20
C GLU A 67 -23.08 75.67 -24.84
N VAL A 68 -22.29 76.69 -24.53
CA VAL A 68 -22.75 78.00 -24.08
C VAL A 68 -22.03 79.11 -24.81
N THR A 69 -22.75 80.20 -25.09
CA THR A 69 -22.21 81.43 -25.67
C THR A 69 -22.32 82.57 -24.66
N LEU A 70 -21.22 83.30 -24.45
CA LEU A 70 -21.16 84.45 -23.56
C LEU A 70 -21.86 85.67 -24.19
N ASN A 71 -22.90 86.17 -23.54
CA ASN A 71 -23.67 87.34 -23.95
C ASN A 71 -23.84 88.31 -22.77
N GLY A 72 -22.95 89.31 -22.70
CA GLY A 72 -22.91 90.25 -21.57
C GLY A 72 -22.55 89.56 -20.26
N ASP A 73 -23.51 89.48 -19.34
CA ASP A 73 -23.37 88.84 -18.03
C ASP A 73 -23.93 87.40 -17.99
N ASP A 74 -24.45 86.91 -19.11
CA ASP A 74 -25.11 85.61 -19.19
C ASP A 74 -24.32 84.64 -20.08
N LEU A 75 -24.26 83.38 -19.66
CA LEU A 75 -23.87 82.25 -20.52
C LEU A 75 -25.16 81.62 -21.07
N ALA A 76 -25.48 81.91 -22.33
CA ALA A 76 -26.66 81.38 -22.99
C ALA A 76 -26.39 79.96 -23.50
N VAL A 77 -27.26 79.00 -23.14
CA VAL A 77 -27.14 77.61 -23.58
C VAL A 77 -27.56 77.50 -25.05
N SER A 78 -26.66 76.98 -25.89
CA SER A 78 -26.91 76.74 -27.30
C SER A 78 -27.24 75.27 -27.59
N ASN A 79 -26.58 74.33 -26.92
CA ASN A 79 -26.80 72.90 -27.14
C ASN A 79 -26.47 72.07 -25.89
N GLU A 80 -27.37 71.19 -25.46
CA GLU A 80 -27.16 70.34 -24.28
C GLU A 80 -26.48 69.03 -24.68
N ARG A 81 -25.41 68.66 -23.97
CA ARG A 81 -24.64 67.43 -24.21
C ARG A 81 -24.86 66.38 -23.12
N TYR A 82 -25.12 66.82 -21.89
CA TYR A 82 -25.31 65.94 -20.74
C TYR A 82 -26.30 66.58 -19.77
N VAL A 83 -27.35 65.85 -19.40
CA VAL A 83 -28.38 66.31 -18.46
C VAL A 83 -28.75 65.13 -17.57
N GLU A 84 -28.47 65.21 -16.28
CA GLU A 84 -29.05 64.27 -15.31
C GLU A 84 -30.56 64.48 -15.17
N SER A 85 -31.26 63.52 -14.56
CA SER A 85 -32.73 63.45 -14.46
C SER A 85 -33.42 64.73 -13.97
N ALA A 86 -32.70 65.61 -13.26
CA ALA A 86 -33.15 66.92 -12.84
C ALA A 86 -32.19 68.03 -13.30
N LEU A 87 -32.74 69.12 -13.85
CA LEU A 87 -31.94 70.30 -14.20
C LEU A 87 -31.33 70.95 -12.95
N PRO A 88 -30.12 71.52 -13.04
CA PRO A 88 -29.56 72.32 -11.96
C PRO A 88 -30.51 73.47 -11.60
N SER A 89 -30.74 73.71 -10.31
CA SER A 89 -31.56 74.81 -9.83
C SER A 89 -30.76 75.73 -8.92
N GLY A 90 -31.01 77.05 -9.04
CA GLY A 90 -30.37 78.05 -8.19
C GLY A 90 -28.89 78.30 -8.51
N LYS A 91 -28.08 78.48 -7.46
CA LYS A 91 -26.64 78.80 -7.59
C LYS A 91 -25.84 77.55 -7.93
N VAL A 92 -25.15 77.59 -9.06
CA VAL A 92 -24.32 76.50 -9.58
C VAL A 92 -22.85 76.90 -9.62
N PHE A 93 -21.98 75.93 -9.38
CA PHE A 93 -20.56 76.02 -9.73
C PHE A 93 -20.35 75.31 -11.06
N PHE A 94 -19.58 75.93 -11.95
CA PHE A 94 -19.33 75.35 -13.27
C PHE A 94 -17.89 75.55 -13.74
N ARG A 95 -17.47 74.69 -14.66
CA ARG A 95 -16.24 74.80 -15.46
C ARG A 95 -16.60 75.11 -16.90
N LEU A 96 -15.73 75.85 -17.59
CA LEU A 96 -15.85 76.24 -18.98
C LEU A 96 -14.62 75.73 -19.72
N TRP A 97 -14.83 74.80 -20.63
CA TRP A 97 -13.84 74.23 -21.52
C TRP A 97 -13.96 74.87 -22.90
N ASN A 98 -12.90 74.81 -23.70
CA ASN A 98 -12.94 75.40 -25.04
C ASN A 98 -13.73 74.52 -26.04
N GLY A 99 -14.11 73.29 -25.66
CA GLY A 99 -14.88 72.39 -26.51
C GLY A 99 -14.95 70.98 -25.93
N ILE A 100 -15.81 70.16 -26.53
CA ILE A 100 -15.98 68.73 -26.23
C ILE A 100 -16.04 67.95 -27.56
N SER A 101 -15.45 66.77 -27.59
CA SER A 101 -15.48 65.88 -28.75
C SER A 101 -15.39 64.42 -28.29
N ALA A 102 -15.96 63.50 -29.06
CA ALA A 102 -15.89 62.08 -28.73
C ALA A 102 -14.47 61.54 -28.98
N ILE A 103 -14.01 60.61 -28.13
CA ILE A 103 -12.72 59.93 -28.32
C ILE A 103 -12.68 59.23 -29.69
N ALA A 104 -13.80 58.65 -30.12
CA ALA A 104 -13.96 58.02 -31.43
C ALA A 104 -13.70 58.97 -32.62
N SER A 105 -13.76 60.30 -32.41
CA SER A 105 -13.41 61.30 -33.43
C SER A 105 -11.90 61.44 -33.65
N PHE A 106 -11.07 60.82 -32.80
CA PHE A 106 -9.62 60.83 -32.87
C PHE A 106 -9.07 59.40 -32.81
N PRO A 107 -9.39 58.53 -33.79
CA PRO A 107 -8.94 57.14 -33.77
C PRO A 107 -7.42 57.05 -34.02
N LYS A 108 -6.80 56.01 -33.50
CA LYS A 108 -5.43 55.63 -33.85
C LYS A 108 -5.30 55.37 -35.33
N VAL A 109 -4.38 56.07 -35.97
CA VAL A 109 -4.12 55.94 -37.41
C VAL A 109 -2.88 55.07 -37.66
N THR A 110 -2.88 54.36 -38.79
CA THR A 110 -1.68 53.64 -39.25
C THR A 110 -1.02 54.46 -40.37
N PRO A 111 0.32 54.61 -40.38
CA PRO A 111 1.00 55.35 -41.45
C PRO A 111 0.60 54.81 -42.84
N PRO A 112 0.36 55.67 -43.84
CA PRO A 112 0.73 57.09 -43.91
C PRO A 112 -0.36 58.08 -43.47
N ALA A 113 -1.47 57.63 -42.87
CA ALA A 113 -2.53 58.54 -42.42
C ALA A 113 -2.05 59.39 -41.23
N GLU A 114 -2.29 60.70 -41.27
CA GLU A 114 -1.94 61.60 -40.16
C GLU A 114 -3.07 61.65 -39.12
N PRO A 115 -2.78 61.83 -37.82
CA PRO A 115 -3.80 61.95 -36.78
C PRO A 115 -4.74 63.16 -36.99
N ASN A 116 -5.95 63.04 -36.46
CA ASN A 116 -6.98 64.07 -36.61
C ASN A 116 -6.63 65.34 -35.83
N LEU A 117 -6.83 66.50 -36.47
CA LEU A 117 -6.57 67.80 -35.87
C LEU A 117 -7.62 68.13 -34.79
N LEU A 118 -7.18 68.42 -33.57
CA LEU A 118 -8.03 68.98 -32.52
C LEU A 118 -8.22 70.48 -32.74
N ARG A 119 -7.12 71.24 -32.80
CA ARG A 119 -7.06 72.70 -33.05
C ARG A 119 -5.61 73.20 -33.06
N ASP A 120 -5.37 74.40 -33.60
CA ASP A 120 -4.09 75.15 -33.47
C ASP A 120 -2.83 74.33 -33.85
N GLY A 121 -2.95 73.42 -34.81
CA GLY A 121 -1.88 72.49 -35.22
C GLY A 121 -1.70 71.26 -34.34
N ILE A 122 -2.39 71.17 -33.20
CA ILE A 122 -2.38 70.00 -32.29
C ILE A 122 -3.28 68.91 -32.86
N ARG A 123 -2.69 67.73 -33.08
CA ARG A 123 -3.38 66.53 -33.55
C ARG A 123 -3.41 65.48 -32.45
N LEU A 124 -4.50 64.73 -32.37
CA LEU A 124 -4.72 63.70 -31.35
C LEU A 124 -5.08 62.37 -32.01
N GLU A 125 -4.67 61.29 -31.35
CA GLU A 125 -5.13 59.93 -31.62
C GLU A 125 -5.26 59.14 -30.31
N PHE A 126 -6.24 58.25 -30.25
CA PHE A 126 -6.53 57.38 -29.13
C PHE A 126 -6.75 55.94 -29.61
N ASP A 127 -6.33 54.96 -28.81
CA ASP A 127 -6.65 53.54 -29.00
C ASP A 127 -8.17 53.26 -29.05
N ASN A 128 -8.54 52.09 -29.57
CA ASN A 128 -9.92 51.73 -29.91
C ASN A 128 -10.90 51.91 -28.71
N PRO A 129 -11.96 52.73 -28.87
CA PRO A 129 -12.90 53.06 -27.80
C PRO A 129 -13.84 51.92 -27.40
N ASN A 130 -13.91 50.80 -28.15
CA ASN A 130 -14.83 49.69 -27.86
C ASN A 130 -14.41 48.81 -26.67
N THR A 131 -13.25 49.08 -26.08
CA THR A 131 -12.75 48.42 -24.87
C THR A 131 -12.84 49.42 -23.72
N ILE A 132 -13.88 49.30 -22.88
CA ILE A 132 -14.17 50.15 -21.68
C ILE A 132 -12.98 50.26 -20.70
N THR A 133 -11.97 49.41 -20.85
CA THR A 133 -10.82 49.31 -19.94
C THR A 133 -9.74 50.38 -20.14
N TYR A 134 -9.66 51.06 -21.30
CA TYR A 134 -8.52 51.95 -21.60
C TYR A 134 -8.70 53.42 -21.17
N TYR A 135 -9.92 53.94 -21.12
CA TYR A 135 -10.18 55.35 -20.79
C TYR A 135 -11.32 55.45 -19.78
N ARG A 136 -11.11 56.21 -18.70
CA ARG A 136 -12.09 56.44 -17.65
C ARG A 136 -12.45 57.93 -17.55
N PRO A 137 -13.70 58.26 -17.18
CA PRO A 137 -14.06 59.64 -16.85
C PRO A 137 -13.11 60.19 -15.77
N GLY A 138 -12.53 61.37 -16.03
CA GLY A 138 -11.54 62.00 -15.14
C GLY A 138 -10.08 61.80 -15.54
N ASP A 139 -9.80 60.92 -16.51
CA ASP A 139 -8.47 60.81 -17.11
C ASP A 139 -8.09 62.11 -17.83
N TYR A 140 -6.86 62.57 -17.59
CA TYR A 140 -6.35 63.77 -18.25
C TYR A 140 -4.87 63.66 -18.57
N TRP A 141 -4.46 64.41 -19.58
CA TRP A 141 -3.07 64.59 -19.96
C TRP A 141 -2.77 66.08 -20.12
N THR A 142 -1.60 66.50 -19.65
CA THR A 142 -1.09 67.85 -19.87
C THR A 142 0.19 67.81 -20.68
N PHE A 143 0.33 68.76 -21.60
CA PHE A 143 1.51 68.97 -22.43
C PHE A 143 1.78 70.48 -22.56
N LYS A 144 3.03 70.85 -22.82
CA LYS A 144 3.45 72.25 -22.93
C LYS A 144 3.71 72.60 -24.38
N VAL A 145 3.11 73.68 -24.85
CA VAL A 145 3.36 74.27 -26.17
C VAL A 145 3.82 75.73 -26.01
N ARG A 146 4.77 76.14 -26.84
CA ARG A 146 5.29 77.52 -26.91
C ARG A 146 4.67 78.22 -28.11
N ALA A 147 4.25 79.47 -27.90
CA ALA A 147 3.79 80.35 -28.98
C ALA A 147 4.96 81.16 -29.55
N GLY A 148 5.00 81.38 -30.87
CA GLY A 148 6.02 82.18 -31.57
C GLY A 148 6.89 81.37 -32.53
N GLU A 149 8.07 81.90 -32.87
CA GLU A 149 9.00 81.30 -33.86
C GLU A 149 9.84 80.13 -33.32
N ILE A 150 9.63 79.72 -32.06
CA ILE A 150 10.34 78.59 -31.45
C ILE A 150 9.57 77.31 -31.72
N ILE A 151 10.21 76.38 -32.44
CA ILE A 151 9.65 75.07 -32.78
C ILE A 151 9.32 74.26 -31.51
N ASN A 152 8.14 73.64 -31.48
CA ASN A 152 7.74 72.66 -30.46
C ASN A 152 8.10 71.24 -30.93
N ASP A 153 8.25 70.29 -30.01
CA ASP A 153 8.48 68.89 -30.35
C ASP A 153 7.31 68.32 -31.20
N GLU A 154 7.63 67.50 -32.21
CA GLU A 154 6.62 66.91 -33.10
C GLU A 154 5.68 65.95 -32.36
N ILE A 155 6.19 65.24 -31.34
CA ILE A 155 5.43 64.30 -30.52
C ILE A 155 5.38 64.84 -29.09
N LEU A 156 4.21 65.34 -28.69
CA LEU A 156 3.99 65.94 -27.36
C LEU A 156 3.76 64.89 -26.27
N ILE A 157 3.04 63.82 -26.60
CA ILE A 157 2.74 62.69 -25.72
C ILE A 157 2.84 61.40 -26.53
N ASN A 158 3.63 60.45 -26.05
CA ASN A 158 3.79 59.15 -26.69
C ASN A 158 3.35 58.04 -25.73
N ASN A 159 2.18 57.44 -25.99
CA ASN A 159 1.62 56.30 -25.27
C ASN A 159 1.76 56.35 -23.74
N LYS A 160 1.50 57.53 -23.14
CA LYS A 160 1.63 57.71 -21.69
C LYS A 160 0.31 57.39 -20.98
N PRO A 161 0.33 56.75 -19.80
CA PRO A 161 -0.86 56.62 -18.96
C PRO A 161 -1.41 58.01 -18.57
N PRO A 162 -2.70 58.11 -18.22
CA PRO A 162 -3.29 59.37 -17.76
C PRO A 162 -2.54 59.90 -16.54
N GLN A 163 -2.35 61.22 -16.47
CA GLN A 163 -1.68 61.91 -15.35
C GLN A 163 -2.59 62.10 -14.13
N GLY A 164 -3.81 61.58 -14.19
CA GLY A 164 -4.86 61.79 -13.20
C GLY A 164 -4.86 60.80 -12.06
N ILE A 165 -5.98 60.11 -11.87
CA ILE A 165 -6.23 59.25 -10.72
C ILE A 165 -5.33 58.00 -10.78
N GLU A 166 -4.44 57.83 -9.80
CA GLU A 166 -3.71 56.58 -9.60
C GLU A 166 -4.62 55.56 -8.89
N TYR A 167 -5.00 54.49 -9.60
CA TYR A 167 -5.83 53.43 -9.04
C TYR A 167 -4.97 52.37 -8.35
N HIS A 168 -4.98 52.33 -7.02
CA HIS A 168 -4.45 51.20 -6.26
C HIS A 168 -5.51 50.09 -6.14
N ARG A 169 -5.11 48.83 -6.36
CA ARG A 169 -5.98 47.66 -6.23
C ARG A 169 -5.28 46.59 -5.40
N VAL A 170 -6.04 45.89 -4.57
CA VAL A 170 -5.59 44.71 -3.81
C VAL A 170 -6.49 43.54 -4.22
N PRO A 171 -5.94 42.41 -4.71
CA PRO A 171 -6.74 41.23 -4.97
C PRO A 171 -7.22 40.67 -3.63
N LEU A 172 -8.53 40.52 -3.46
CA LEU A 172 -9.11 39.94 -2.24
C LEU A 172 -9.37 38.45 -2.41
N ALA A 173 -9.88 38.05 -3.56
CA ALA A 173 -10.13 36.67 -3.89
C ALA A 173 -10.16 36.47 -5.41
N GLU A 174 -9.84 35.27 -5.87
CA GLU A 174 -10.13 34.80 -7.21
C GLU A 174 -11.47 34.05 -7.18
N LEU A 175 -12.37 34.42 -8.09
CA LEU A 175 -13.73 33.90 -8.17
C LEU A 175 -13.89 33.15 -9.50
N ASN A 176 -14.02 31.83 -9.42
CA ASN A 176 -14.26 30.95 -10.56
C ASN A 176 -15.77 30.77 -10.76
N TRP A 177 -16.38 31.72 -11.47
CA TRP A 177 -17.80 31.72 -11.78
C TRP A 177 -18.24 30.50 -12.56
N ASP A 178 -19.28 29.82 -12.08
CA ASP A 178 -19.99 28.81 -12.86
C ASP A 178 -21.06 29.43 -13.77
N ALA A 179 -21.73 28.59 -14.55
CA ALA A 179 -22.72 29.03 -15.54
C ALA A 179 -23.95 29.70 -14.91
N ASP A 180 -24.26 29.37 -13.66
CA ASP A 180 -25.41 29.87 -12.91
C ASP A 180 -25.06 31.11 -12.05
N LEU A 181 -23.78 31.51 -12.03
CA LEU A 181 -23.22 32.59 -11.20
C LEU A 181 -23.41 32.36 -9.69
N ASP A 182 -23.49 31.09 -9.27
CA ASP A 182 -23.70 30.67 -7.89
C ASP A 182 -22.43 29.98 -7.37
N ILE A 183 -21.46 30.78 -6.96
CA ILE A 183 -20.18 30.28 -6.45
C ILE A 183 -20.18 30.14 -4.94
N SER A 184 -19.59 29.07 -4.45
CA SER A 184 -19.43 28.84 -3.01
C SER A 184 -17.96 28.58 -2.64
N PHE A 185 -17.64 28.85 -1.37
CA PHE A 185 -16.33 28.50 -0.83
C PHE A 185 -16.22 26.98 -0.65
N GLU A 186 -17.34 26.33 -0.32
CA GLU A 186 -17.48 24.88 -0.17
C GLU A 186 -17.15 24.11 -1.45
N ALA A 187 -17.42 24.69 -2.61
CA ALA A 187 -17.10 24.10 -3.92
C ALA A 187 -15.69 24.45 -4.45
N GLU A 188 -14.83 25.05 -3.62
CA GLU A 188 -13.48 25.52 -4.01
C GLU A 188 -13.47 26.51 -5.19
N GLN A 189 -14.58 27.20 -5.46
CA GLN A 189 -14.71 28.20 -6.53
C GLN A 189 -14.23 29.59 -6.11
N ILE A 190 -14.03 29.80 -4.80
CA ILE A 190 -13.53 31.05 -4.21
C ILE A 190 -12.16 30.78 -3.62
N GLU A 191 -11.13 31.43 -4.15
CA GLU A 191 -9.77 31.39 -3.61
C GLU A 191 -9.47 32.70 -2.89
N ASP A 192 -9.17 32.63 -1.58
CA ASP A 192 -8.79 33.81 -0.81
C ASP A 192 -7.35 34.21 -1.12
N CYS A 193 -7.18 35.36 -1.78
CA CYS A 193 -5.85 35.86 -2.16
C CYS A 193 -5.23 36.76 -1.09
N ARG A 194 -5.87 36.92 0.08
CA ARG A 194 -5.33 37.74 1.16
C ARG A 194 -4.19 37.00 1.84
N ASP A 195 -3.06 37.69 1.99
CA ASP A 195 -2.00 37.24 2.89
C ASP A 195 -2.50 37.37 4.34
N VAL A 196 -2.89 36.24 4.94
CA VAL A 196 -3.25 36.20 6.37
C VAL A 196 -1.95 36.11 7.16
N PHE A 197 -1.57 37.21 7.81
CA PHE A 197 -0.36 37.26 8.63
C PHE A 197 -0.68 37.84 10.01
N ARG A 198 0.02 37.34 11.03
CA ARG A 198 -0.11 37.84 12.42
C ARG A 198 0.23 39.33 12.50
N PRO A 199 -0.26 40.06 13.53
CA PRO A 199 0.25 41.39 13.84
C PRO A 199 1.78 41.40 13.75
N LEU A 200 2.38 42.40 13.09
CA LEU A 200 3.83 42.42 12.79
C LEU A 200 4.73 42.20 14.01
N THR A 201 4.20 42.43 15.21
CA THR A 201 4.83 42.19 16.52
C THR A 201 4.86 40.71 16.96
N GLN A 202 4.22 39.80 16.23
CA GLN A 202 4.03 38.37 16.56
C GLN A 202 4.44 37.43 15.42
N GLN A 203 5.20 37.92 14.44
CA GLN A 203 5.79 37.17 13.32
C GLN A 203 6.90 36.23 13.82
N ASN A 204 6.54 35.18 14.56
CA ASN A 204 7.46 34.18 15.04
C ASN A 204 7.16 32.83 14.35
N GLY A 205 7.93 32.49 13.32
CA GLY A 205 8.04 31.13 12.79
C GLY A 205 8.14 30.99 11.27
N CYS A 206 8.71 29.87 10.80
CA CYS A 206 8.74 29.43 9.39
C CYS A 206 7.45 28.70 8.95
N CYS A 207 6.35 28.90 9.67
CA CYS A 207 5.09 28.19 9.45
C CYS A 207 4.17 29.08 8.62
N THR A 208 3.47 28.50 7.63
CA THR A 208 2.40 29.19 6.90
C THR A 208 1.26 29.50 7.86
N PHE A 209 0.83 28.51 8.64
CA PHE A 209 -0.16 28.68 9.71
C PHE A 209 0.26 27.94 10.97
N ALA A 210 0.02 28.53 12.14
CA ALA A 210 0.02 27.81 13.40
C ALA A 210 -1.41 27.42 13.78
N VAL A 211 -1.55 26.25 14.38
CA VAL A 211 -2.84 25.74 14.85
C VAL A 211 -2.77 25.51 16.35
N GLY A 212 -3.69 26.13 17.09
CA GLY A 212 -3.92 25.87 18.51
C GLY A 212 -4.97 24.78 18.71
N ASP A 213 -5.08 24.26 19.94
CA ASP A 213 -6.11 23.27 20.31
C ASP A 213 -7.47 23.91 20.64
N GLY A 214 -7.59 25.24 20.53
CA GLY A 214 -8.80 26.01 20.78
C GLY A 214 -9.19 26.09 22.26
N LYS A 215 -8.34 25.61 23.18
CA LYS A 215 -8.61 25.57 24.62
C LYS A 215 -7.48 26.16 25.45
N ILE A 216 -6.28 25.64 25.26
CA ILE A 216 -5.05 25.98 26.00
C ILE A 216 -4.10 26.74 25.07
N SER A 217 -4.01 26.35 23.81
CA SER A 217 -3.26 27.05 22.78
C SER A 217 -4.20 27.57 21.70
N HIS A 218 -3.89 28.76 21.20
CA HIS A 218 -4.59 29.40 20.10
C HIS A 218 -3.56 29.82 19.04
N GLY A 219 -3.79 29.39 17.80
CA GLY A 219 -2.92 29.65 16.66
C GLY A 219 -3.50 30.74 15.75
N ASP A 220 -3.09 30.73 14.49
CA ASP A 220 -3.78 31.43 13.41
C ASP A 220 -5.16 30.79 13.15
N PHE A 221 -5.26 29.46 13.39
CA PHE A 221 -6.51 28.70 13.47
C PHE A 221 -6.56 27.88 14.77
N ASP A 222 -7.77 27.49 15.19
CA ASP A 222 -8.01 26.60 16.34
C ASP A 222 -8.38 25.17 15.93
N SER A 223 -8.29 24.87 14.63
CA SER A 223 -8.65 23.58 14.03
C SER A 223 -7.73 23.28 12.85
N ILE A 224 -7.30 22.03 12.75
CA ILE A 224 -6.42 21.55 11.66
C ILE A 224 -7.17 21.63 10.32
N ASP A 225 -8.46 21.32 10.31
CA ASP A 225 -9.30 21.36 9.11
C ASP A 225 -9.47 22.79 8.56
N ASP A 226 -9.60 23.78 9.45
CA ASP A 226 -9.64 25.19 9.04
C ASP A 226 -8.31 25.62 8.42
N ALA A 227 -7.18 25.23 9.01
CA ALA A 227 -5.87 25.54 8.46
C ALA A 227 -5.65 24.89 7.09
N ILE A 228 -6.04 23.62 6.90
CA ILE A 228 -5.95 22.92 5.61
C ILE A 228 -6.81 23.62 4.54
N ARG A 229 -8.04 24.04 4.89
CA ARG A 229 -8.95 24.74 3.96
C ARG A 229 -8.42 26.09 3.49
N HIS A 230 -7.64 26.78 4.31
CA HIS A 230 -7.07 28.09 3.97
C HIS A 230 -5.65 28.01 3.38
N LEU A 231 -5.09 26.80 3.20
CA LEU A 231 -3.78 26.68 2.55
C LEU A 231 -3.84 27.13 1.09
N PRO A 232 -2.82 27.85 0.60
CA PRO A 232 -2.68 28.15 -0.81
C PRO A 232 -2.64 26.87 -1.65
N LYS A 233 -3.04 26.94 -2.93
CA LYS A 233 -2.92 25.82 -3.87
C LYS A 233 -1.49 25.27 -4.00
N SER A 234 -0.48 26.11 -3.75
CA SER A 234 0.93 25.70 -3.75
C SER A 234 1.34 24.84 -2.56
N GLY A 235 0.49 24.69 -1.53
CA GLY A 235 0.80 24.03 -0.27
C GLY A 235 1.39 24.97 0.78
N GLY A 236 1.92 24.41 1.87
CA GLY A 236 2.48 25.16 2.98
C GLY A 236 2.79 24.32 4.22
N LYS A 237 3.38 24.96 5.23
CA LYS A 237 3.70 24.33 6.53
C LYS A 237 2.68 24.72 7.60
N ILE A 238 1.96 23.74 8.13
CA ILE A 238 1.09 23.86 9.29
C ILE A 238 1.86 23.42 10.55
N CYS A 239 1.96 24.30 11.54
CA CYS A 239 2.63 24.01 12.80
C CYS A 239 1.61 23.87 13.94
N LEU A 240 1.53 22.68 14.53
CA LEU A 240 0.61 22.39 15.62
C LEU A 240 1.25 22.78 16.96
N LEU A 241 0.65 23.75 17.64
CA LEU A 241 1.09 24.18 18.97
C LEU A 241 0.86 23.08 20.03
N PRO A 242 1.56 23.12 21.17
CA PRO A 242 1.28 22.23 22.30
C PRO A 242 -0.20 22.26 22.70
N GLY A 243 -0.81 21.09 22.88
CA GLY A 243 -2.25 21.00 23.17
C GLY A 243 -2.86 19.65 22.81
N LEU A 244 -4.16 19.52 23.09
CA LEU A 244 -4.97 18.35 22.73
C LEU A 244 -5.91 18.68 21.58
N HIS A 245 -5.43 18.49 20.35
CA HIS A 245 -6.12 18.75 19.10
C HIS A 245 -7.12 17.63 18.80
N GLN A 246 -8.32 17.99 18.36
CA GLN A 246 -9.33 17.03 17.89
C GLN A 246 -9.46 17.13 16.37
N ALA A 247 -9.19 16.05 15.65
CA ALA A 247 -9.20 16.06 14.20
C ALA A 247 -9.63 14.72 13.60
N ASN A 248 -10.25 14.82 12.42
CA ASN A 248 -10.46 13.74 11.47
C ASN A 248 -10.23 14.37 10.08
N ALA A 249 -9.00 14.87 9.89
CA ALA A 249 -8.64 15.75 8.79
C ALA A 249 -8.52 14.96 7.48
N ILE A 250 -9.18 15.47 6.43
CA ILE A 250 -9.11 14.92 5.09
C ILE A 250 -8.26 15.85 4.21
N ILE A 251 -7.20 15.31 3.64
CA ILE A 251 -6.33 15.98 2.66
C ILE A 251 -6.56 15.29 1.32
N GLN A 252 -7.36 15.90 0.45
CA GLN A 252 -7.75 15.30 -0.83
C GLN A 252 -7.32 16.18 -1.99
N GLY A 253 -6.60 15.60 -2.95
CA GLY A 253 -6.15 16.30 -4.17
C GLY A 253 -5.18 17.46 -3.91
N LYS A 254 -4.55 17.53 -2.72
CA LYS A 254 -3.65 18.63 -2.35
C LYS A 254 -2.18 18.23 -2.49
N ARG A 255 -1.28 19.22 -2.53
CA ARG A 255 0.16 18.99 -2.70
C ARG A 255 1.02 19.87 -1.80
N ASN A 256 2.24 19.43 -1.50
CA ASN A 256 3.27 20.19 -0.77
C ASN A 256 2.82 20.67 0.63
N ILE A 257 2.16 19.81 1.39
CA ILE A 257 1.67 20.15 2.73
C ILE A 257 2.54 19.47 3.78
N LYS A 258 3.07 20.26 4.70
CA LYS A 258 3.79 19.74 5.86
C LYS A 258 3.04 20.08 7.14
N ILE A 259 2.61 19.08 7.91
CA ILE A 259 2.00 19.24 9.23
C ILE A 259 3.00 18.75 10.27
N GLU A 260 3.45 19.66 11.14
CA GLU A 260 4.50 19.38 12.13
C GLU A 260 4.05 19.79 13.53
N GLY A 261 4.19 18.88 14.50
CA GLY A 261 3.87 19.16 15.90
C GLY A 261 5.08 19.59 16.74
N CYS A 262 4.87 19.65 18.06
CA CYS A 262 5.88 19.92 19.07
C CYS A 262 6.23 18.64 19.85
N GLY A 263 6.38 17.53 19.13
CA GLY A 263 6.61 16.19 19.66
C GLY A 263 5.52 15.74 20.63
N LYS A 264 5.91 15.21 21.78
CA LYS A 264 5.00 14.71 22.84
C LYS A 264 4.04 15.75 23.44
N HIS A 265 4.27 17.03 23.16
CA HIS A 265 3.47 18.14 23.64
C HIS A 265 2.27 18.45 22.73
N THR A 266 2.30 18.00 21.48
CA THR A 266 1.18 18.07 20.55
C THR A 266 0.51 16.71 20.48
N ARG A 267 -0.74 16.61 20.94
CA ARG A 267 -1.54 15.39 20.87
C ARG A 267 -2.70 15.60 19.93
N VAL A 268 -2.90 14.68 18.99
CA VAL A 268 -4.03 14.71 18.07
C VAL A 268 -4.88 13.46 18.28
N ILE A 269 -6.18 13.65 18.46
CA ILE A 269 -7.14 12.58 18.70
C ILE A 269 -8.35 12.70 17.77
N PRO A 270 -9.07 11.61 17.48
CA PRO A 270 -10.32 11.67 16.73
C PRO A 270 -11.35 12.59 17.39
N ARG A 271 -12.23 13.23 16.60
CA ARG A 271 -13.36 14.01 17.13
C ARG A 271 -14.36 13.12 17.84
N LYS A 272 -15.14 13.71 18.75
CA LYS A 272 -16.12 12.99 19.59
C LYS A 272 -17.13 12.16 18.78
N GLU A 273 -17.59 12.69 17.65
CA GLU A 273 -18.62 12.03 16.82
C GLU A 273 -18.04 10.94 15.91
N MET A 274 -16.72 10.94 15.68
CA MET A 274 -16.03 10.07 14.72
C MET A 274 -14.82 9.37 15.36
N ARG A 275 -15.02 8.80 16.58
CA ARG A 275 -13.94 8.17 17.38
C ARG A 275 -13.28 6.95 16.73
N ASN A 276 -14.01 6.26 15.86
CA ASN A 276 -13.52 5.07 15.16
C ASN A 276 -12.93 5.39 13.78
N SER A 277 -13.12 6.60 13.29
CA SER A 277 -12.56 7.07 12.01
C SER A 277 -11.09 7.47 12.17
N SER A 278 -10.39 7.62 11.04
CA SER A 278 -8.98 8.01 11.04
C SER A 278 -8.76 9.46 11.48
N ILE A 279 -7.60 9.73 12.07
CA ILE A 279 -7.21 11.09 12.46
C ILE A 279 -6.80 11.88 11.21
N PHE A 280 -6.00 11.27 10.35
CA PHE A 280 -5.63 11.80 9.04
C PHE A 280 -6.03 10.82 7.95
N ARG A 281 -6.72 11.33 6.93
CA ARG A 281 -7.00 10.61 5.69
C ARG A 281 -6.42 11.42 4.52
N ILE A 282 -5.48 10.85 3.79
CA ILE A 282 -4.82 11.48 2.65
C ILE A 282 -5.23 10.75 1.38
N ILE A 283 -5.87 11.45 0.46
CA ILE A 283 -6.47 10.88 -0.75
C ILE A 283 -5.89 11.61 -1.97
N ASP A 284 -5.38 10.86 -2.95
CA ASP A 284 -4.91 11.41 -4.24
C ASP A 284 -4.03 12.67 -4.12
N SER A 285 -3.09 12.65 -3.18
CA SER A 285 -2.27 13.81 -2.81
C SER A 285 -0.77 13.52 -2.99
N GLU A 286 0.03 14.59 -3.15
CA GLU A 286 1.47 14.51 -3.40
C GLU A 286 2.28 15.34 -2.41
N CYS A 287 3.47 14.88 -2.01
CA CYS A 287 4.41 15.66 -1.20
C CYS A 287 3.76 16.14 0.12
N ILE A 288 3.26 15.17 0.90
CA ILE A 288 2.61 15.42 2.19
C ILE A 288 3.48 14.87 3.31
N ALA A 289 3.75 15.67 4.33
CA ALA A 289 4.56 15.26 5.49
C ALA A 289 3.78 15.41 6.80
N LEU A 290 3.71 14.35 7.60
CA LEU A 290 3.14 14.34 8.96
C LEU A 290 4.27 14.04 9.95
N LEU A 291 4.68 15.04 10.74
CA LEU A 291 5.87 14.95 11.59
C LEU A 291 5.66 15.39 13.04
N ASP A 292 6.47 14.82 13.93
CA ASP A 292 6.70 15.30 15.30
C ASP A 292 5.42 15.50 16.15
N MET A 293 4.50 14.53 16.15
CA MET A 293 3.29 14.60 16.97
C MET A 293 2.89 13.27 17.61
N ASP A 294 2.02 13.33 18.62
CA ASP A 294 1.45 12.19 19.32
C ASP A 294 0.01 11.93 18.83
N LEU A 295 -0.17 10.88 18.03
CA LEU A 295 -1.45 10.48 17.46
C LEU A 295 -2.07 9.37 18.31
N VAL A 296 -3.28 9.58 18.82
CA VAL A 296 -3.91 8.61 19.73
C VAL A 296 -5.33 8.30 19.31
N THR A 297 -5.57 7.04 18.95
CA THR A 297 -6.90 6.46 18.73
C THR A 297 -7.05 5.15 19.50
N LEU A 298 -8.13 5.02 20.28
CA LEU A 298 -8.38 3.86 21.14
C LEU A 298 -9.20 2.74 20.44
N GLY A 299 -9.71 3.00 19.24
CA GLY A 299 -10.60 2.07 18.52
C GLY A 299 -10.44 2.07 17.00
N GLY A 300 -9.89 3.15 16.41
CA GLY A 300 -9.75 3.29 14.96
C GLY A 300 -8.31 3.14 14.46
N THR A 301 -8.10 3.68 13.26
CA THR A 301 -6.80 3.80 12.59
C THR A 301 -6.25 5.21 12.74
N ALA A 302 -4.93 5.42 12.87
CA ALA A 302 -4.42 6.80 13.05
C ALA A 302 -4.29 7.54 11.70
N ILE A 303 -3.61 6.94 10.74
CA ILE A 303 -3.36 7.52 9.41
C ILE A 303 -3.82 6.55 8.33
N VAL A 304 -4.61 7.05 7.38
CA VAL A 304 -5.06 6.32 6.18
C VAL A 304 -4.57 7.08 4.95
N LEU A 305 -3.88 6.39 4.06
CA LEU A 305 -3.47 6.90 2.75
C LEU A 305 -4.15 6.08 1.66
N GLU A 306 -4.83 6.73 0.72
CA GLU A 306 -5.60 6.08 -0.33
C GLU A 306 -5.37 6.75 -1.68
N ALA A 307 -5.30 5.95 -2.74
CA ALA A 307 -5.35 6.43 -4.12
C ALA A 307 -6.54 5.83 -4.86
N THR A 308 -7.17 6.66 -5.70
CA THR A 308 -8.18 6.20 -6.67
C THR A 308 -7.53 5.49 -7.85
N GLU A 309 -6.35 5.95 -8.28
CA GLU A 309 -5.57 5.37 -9.37
C GLU A 309 -4.07 5.29 -9.01
N ILE A 310 -3.33 4.41 -9.67
CA ILE A 310 -1.90 4.21 -9.39
C ILE A 310 -1.15 5.51 -9.70
N GLY A 311 -0.33 5.97 -8.75
CA GLY A 311 0.46 7.20 -8.88
C GLY A 311 -0.23 8.50 -8.44
N ASN A 312 -1.52 8.48 -8.11
CA ASN A 312 -2.21 9.67 -7.59
C ASN A 312 -1.79 10.03 -6.16
N LEU A 313 -1.47 9.02 -5.35
CA LEU A 313 -0.91 9.18 -4.01
C LEU A 313 0.59 8.91 -4.05
N LYS A 314 1.42 9.94 -3.84
CA LYS A 314 2.87 9.77 -3.88
C LYS A 314 3.66 10.75 -3.03
N GLU A 315 4.89 10.39 -2.69
CA GLU A 315 5.82 11.23 -1.91
C GLU A 315 5.22 11.63 -0.56
N ILE A 316 4.85 10.65 0.26
CA ILE A 316 4.25 10.87 1.58
C ILE A 316 5.28 10.51 2.66
N GLU A 317 5.55 11.45 3.57
CA GLU A 317 6.46 11.27 4.70
C GLU A 317 5.66 11.17 6.02
N ILE A 318 5.83 10.08 6.75
CA ILE A 318 5.30 9.89 8.10
C ILE A 318 6.50 9.64 9.01
N GLY A 319 6.94 10.68 9.72
CA GLY A 319 8.22 10.69 10.39
C GLY A 319 8.17 11.15 11.86
N HIS A 320 8.96 10.53 12.74
CA HIS A 320 9.16 11.00 14.12
C HIS A 320 7.87 11.12 14.97
N ASN A 321 6.81 10.42 14.59
CA ASN A 321 5.55 10.44 15.31
C ASN A 321 5.53 9.39 16.41
N ARG A 322 4.67 9.62 17.39
CA ARG A 322 4.29 8.62 18.38
C ARG A 322 2.83 8.26 18.15
N ILE A 323 2.53 6.98 17.92
CA ILE A 323 1.20 6.55 17.51
C ILE A 323 0.69 5.48 18.49
N ILE A 324 -0.47 5.71 19.09
CA ILE A 324 -1.25 4.69 19.79
C ILE A 324 -2.48 4.40 18.96
N ALA A 325 -2.67 3.15 18.57
CA ALA A 325 -3.77 2.76 17.69
C ALA A 325 -4.36 1.38 18.08
N CYS A 326 -5.57 1.11 17.58
CA CYS A 326 -6.23 -0.17 17.77
C CYS A 326 -6.32 -0.95 16.46
N LYS A 327 -6.99 -0.44 15.42
CA LYS A 327 -7.19 -1.18 14.16
C LYS A 327 -5.89 -1.29 13.36
N GLU A 328 -5.39 -0.18 12.82
CA GLU A 328 -4.02 -0.05 12.29
C GLU A 328 -3.42 1.29 12.76
N ALA A 329 -2.09 1.42 12.85
CA ALA A 329 -1.49 2.74 13.04
C ALA A 329 -1.41 3.50 11.72
N ILE A 330 -0.95 2.84 10.67
CA ILE A 330 -0.83 3.40 9.31
C ILE A 330 -1.40 2.38 8.33
N HIS A 331 -2.37 2.81 7.53
CA HIS A 331 -2.96 2.01 6.47
C HIS A 331 -2.73 2.70 5.12
N VAL A 332 -2.08 2.01 4.19
CA VAL A 332 -1.77 2.52 2.85
C VAL A 332 -2.39 1.63 1.80
N LYS A 333 -3.37 2.17 1.09
CA LYS A 333 -4.04 1.55 -0.05
C LYS A 333 -3.55 2.23 -1.32
N GLN A 334 -2.51 1.63 -1.92
CA GLN A 334 -1.92 2.03 -3.19
C GLN A 334 -1.21 3.39 -3.13
N GLY A 335 0.04 3.41 -2.66
CA GLY A 335 0.88 4.61 -2.62
C GLY A 335 2.26 4.40 -3.26
N MET A 336 2.87 5.45 -3.81
CA MET A 336 4.22 5.40 -4.40
C MET A 336 5.17 6.33 -3.64
N ASN A 337 6.42 5.95 -3.41
CA ASN A 337 7.38 6.77 -2.65
C ASN A 337 6.86 7.16 -1.25
N ILE A 338 6.40 6.17 -0.48
CA ILE A 338 5.92 6.35 0.88
C ILE A 338 7.07 6.11 1.85
N TYR A 339 7.38 7.10 2.67
CA TYR A 339 8.49 7.09 3.63
C TYR A 339 7.95 7.08 5.06
N ILE A 340 8.08 5.94 5.75
CA ILE A 340 7.64 5.77 7.14
C ILE A 340 8.86 5.55 8.02
N HIS A 341 9.25 6.55 8.81
CA HIS A 341 10.51 6.46 9.56
C HIS A 341 10.50 7.03 10.97
N HIS A 342 11.33 6.45 11.85
CA HIS A 342 11.55 6.97 13.20
C HIS A 342 10.27 7.12 14.04
N ASN A 343 9.20 6.39 13.69
CA ASN A 343 7.96 6.43 14.45
C ASN A 343 8.02 5.44 15.61
N LYS A 344 7.34 5.79 16.71
CA LYS A 344 7.11 4.89 17.83
C LYS A 344 5.64 4.49 17.84
N ILE A 345 5.33 3.22 17.60
CA ILE A 345 3.96 2.72 17.44
C ILE A 345 3.62 1.73 18.55
N ARG A 346 2.47 1.94 19.19
CA ARG A 346 1.92 1.07 20.23
C ARG A 346 0.51 0.66 19.86
N MET A 347 0.35 -0.62 19.53
CA MET A 347 -0.94 -1.21 19.24
C MET A 347 -1.60 -1.67 20.53
N LEU A 348 -2.89 -1.40 20.69
CA LEU A 348 -3.67 -1.87 21.85
C LEU A 348 -4.08 -3.33 21.66
N ASP A 349 -3.87 -4.17 22.67
CA ASP A 349 -4.12 -5.60 22.58
C ASP A 349 -5.62 -5.98 22.67
N LYS A 350 -6.34 -5.79 21.56
CA LYS A 350 -7.80 -6.03 21.45
C LYS A 350 -8.09 -7.04 20.33
N ALA A 351 -9.23 -7.72 20.42
CA ALA A 351 -9.62 -8.73 19.42
C ALA A 351 -9.79 -8.16 17.99
N MET A 352 -10.19 -6.89 17.87
CA MET A 352 -10.33 -6.18 16.61
C MET A 352 -9.02 -5.51 16.13
N ALA A 353 -7.93 -5.65 16.88
CA ALA A 353 -6.69 -4.98 16.56
C ALA A 353 -5.91 -5.73 15.48
N GLY A 354 -5.62 -5.02 14.39
CA GLY A 354 -4.93 -5.57 13.23
C GLY A 354 -3.40 -5.45 13.34
N VAL A 355 -2.77 -5.32 12.19
CA VAL A 355 -1.34 -5.05 12.08
C VAL A 355 -1.04 -3.58 12.38
N ALA A 356 0.20 -3.27 12.78
CA ALA A 356 0.56 -1.87 13.05
C ALA A 356 0.62 -1.06 11.75
N MET A 357 1.18 -1.64 10.70
CA MET A 357 1.25 -1.02 9.37
C MET A 357 0.72 -2.01 8.33
N TYR A 358 -0.19 -1.54 7.48
CA TYR A 358 -0.65 -2.28 6.31
C TYR A 358 -0.30 -1.49 5.05
N LEU A 359 0.44 -2.10 4.13
CA LEU A 359 1.05 -1.40 2.99
C LEU A 359 0.73 -2.13 1.67
N ILE A 360 0.09 -1.41 0.76
CA ILE A 360 0.11 -1.69 -0.68
C ILE A 360 0.83 -0.51 -1.32
N THR A 361 2.12 -0.69 -1.63
CA THR A 361 2.98 0.44 -2.03
C THR A 361 4.05 0.08 -3.06
N GLU A 362 4.48 1.10 -3.81
CA GLU A 362 5.61 1.04 -4.74
C GLU A 362 6.75 1.97 -4.30
N ASP A 363 8.00 1.59 -4.52
CA ASP A 363 9.21 2.43 -4.27
C ASP A 363 9.27 3.04 -2.86
N SER A 364 8.89 2.26 -1.84
CA SER A 364 8.63 2.77 -0.50
C SER A 364 9.61 2.27 0.55
N LEU A 365 9.81 3.05 1.61
CA LEU A 365 10.79 2.79 2.67
C LEU A 365 10.13 2.85 4.05
N VAL A 366 10.28 1.78 4.82
CA VAL A 366 9.88 1.68 6.22
C VAL A 366 11.13 1.46 7.05
N GLU A 367 11.63 2.49 7.72
CA GLU A 367 12.90 2.40 8.44
C GLU A 367 12.89 2.91 9.88
N ARG A 368 13.67 2.27 10.75
CA ARG A 368 13.96 2.78 12.11
C ARG A 368 12.71 3.03 12.96
N ASN A 369 11.64 2.27 12.75
CA ASN A 369 10.43 2.37 13.56
C ASN A 369 10.50 1.41 14.76
N ASP A 370 9.98 1.85 15.92
CA ASP A 370 9.80 1.04 17.13
C ASP A 370 8.32 0.66 17.26
N ILE A 371 7.98 -0.59 16.95
CA ILE A 371 6.62 -1.11 16.87
C ILE A 371 6.42 -2.16 17.96
N GLY A 372 5.32 -2.07 18.70
CA GLY A 372 4.89 -3.21 19.49
C GLY A 372 3.50 -3.13 20.08
N VAL A 373 3.07 -4.26 20.64
CA VAL A 373 1.73 -4.43 21.22
C VAL A 373 1.78 -4.19 22.73
N ILE A 374 0.84 -3.39 23.24
CA ILE A 374 0.63 -3.15 24.66
C ILE A 374 -0.41 -4.14 25.18
N PRO A 375 -0.03 -5.09 26.06
CA PRO A 375 -0.96 -6.09 26.54
C PRO A 375 -1.98 -5.52 27.50
N ALA A 376 -3.20 -6.06 27.44
CA ALA A 376 -4.34 -5.57 28.18
C ALA A 376 -4.18 -5.62 29.71
N GLU A 377 -3.43 -6.60 30.24
CA GLU A 377 -3.29 -6.77 31.70
C GLU A 377 -2.30 -5.79 32.37
N LYS A 378 -1.57 -4.97 31.59
CA LYS A 378 -0.50 -4.09 32.09
C LYS A 378 -0.83 -2.60 32.06
N THR A 379 -2.09 -2.24 31.84
CA THR A 379 -2.60 -0.87 31.90
C THR A 379 -3.60 -0.69 33.05
N PRO A 380 -3.19 -0.86 34.32
CA PRO A 380 -4.09 -0.61 35.44
C PRO A 380 -4.59 0.84 35.39
N PRO A 381 -5.85 1.11 35.73
CA PRO A 381 -6.39 2.46 35.73
C PRO A 381 -5.59 3.32 36.73
N PRO A 382 -5.28 4.59 36.39
CA PRO A 382 -4.54 5.47 37.29
C PRO A 382 -5.31 5.69 38.60
N ASP A 383 -4.61 5.59 39.74
CA ASP A 383 -5.19 5.85 41.07
C ASP A 383 -5.82 7.25 41.14
N LYS A 384 -7.08 7.34 41.60
CA LYS A 384 -7.74 8.63 41.87
C LYS A 384 -7.44 9.12 43.29
N PRO A 385 -7.14 10.41 43.50
CA PRO A 385 -7.06 10.99 44.85
C PRO A 385 -8.42 11.07 45.58
N ASP A 386 -9.55 11.02 44.86
CA ASP A 386 -10.85 11.53 45.36
C ASP A 386 -12.00 10.49 45.44
N GLY A 387 -11.76 9.19 45.26
CA GLY A 387 -12.75 8.13 45.58
C GLY A 387 -13.99 7.98 44.68
N GLY A 388 -14.02 8.54 43.46
CA GLY A 388 -15.09 8.30 42.46
C GLY A 388 -14.92 7.01 41.64
N GLU A 389 -15.94 6.59 40.86
CA GLU A 389 -15.93 5.39 40.01
C GLU A 389 -14.66 5.28 39.13
N ALA A 390 -14.07 4.10 39.06
CA ALA A 390 -12.83 3.85 38.32
C ALA A 390 -13.01 4.12 36.83
N THR A 391 -12.07 4.84 36.19
CA THR A 391 -12.06 4.94 34.73
C THR A 391 -11.71 3.59 34.13
N PRO A 392 -12.48 3.11 33.14
CA PRO A 392 -12.25 1.79 32.56
C PRO A 392 -10.92 1.74 31.82
N ASP A 393 -10.31 0.55 31.78
CA ASP A 393 -9.07 0.31 31.04
C ASP A 393 -9.37 0.30 29.53
N PRO A 394 -8.77 1.18 28.71
CA PRO A 394 -9.01 1.23 27.26
C PRO A 394 -8.70 -0.06 26.49
N THR A 395 -7.86 -0.94 27.04
CA THR A 395 -7.59 -2.27 26.47
C THR A 395 -8.62 -3.32 26.85
N ASP A 396 -9.51 -3.07 27.82
CA ASP A 396 -10.62 -3.96 28.14
C ASP A 396 -11.61 -3.98 26.96
N PRO A 397 -11.92 -5.15 26.36
CA PRO A 397 -12.91 -5.27 25.29
C PRO A 397 -14.31 -4.77 25.67
N CYS A 398 -14.65 -4.79 26.97
CA CYS A 398 -15.93 -4.32 27.50
C CYS A 398 -15.91 -2.85 27.92
N ALA A 399 -14.76 -2.16 27.82
CA ALA A 399 -14.67 -0.76 28.20
C ALA A 399 -15.43 0.14 27.21
N ASP A 400 -16.34 0.94 27.75
CA ASP A 400 -16.87 2.08 27.03
C ASP A 400 -15.78 3.16 26.92
N LEU A 401 -15.18 3.25 25.73
CA LEU A 401 -14.12 4.21 25.42
C LEU A 401 -14.57 5.66 25.59
N GLU A 402 -15.88 5.95 25.52
CA GLU A 402 -16.40 7.30 25.70
C GLU A 402 -16.20 7.81 27.14
N ILE A 403 -16.20 6.90 28.12
CA ILE A 403 -15.88 7.22 29.52
C ILE A 403 -14.42 7.66 29.66
N VAL A 404 -13.52 7.04 28.90
CA VAL A 404 -12.08 7.40 28.90
C VAL A 404 -11.89 8.75 28.23
N TYR A 405 -12.48 8.95 27.05
CA TYR A 405 -12.36 10.18 26.29
C TYR A 405 -13.01 11.41 26.96
N SER A 406 -14.07 11.21 27.76
CA SER A 406 -14.72 12.30 28.50
C SER A 406 -13.90 12.79 29.69
N SER A 407 -12.98 11.97 30.23
CA SER A 407 -12.08 12.34 31.31
C SER A 407 -10.67 12.66 30.78
N ILE A 408 -10.45 13.93 30.40
CA ILE A 408 -9.15 14.40 29.88
C ILE A 408 -7.96 14.04 30.81
N PRO A 409 -8.04 14.23 32.15
CA PRO A 409 -6.92 13.85 33.03
C PRO A 409 -6.60 12.35 32.99
N ALA A 410 -7.63 11.49 32.99
CA ALA A 410 -7.43 10.05 32.94
C ALA A 410 -6.90 9.59 31.57
N PHE A 411 -7.43 10.14 30.48
CA PHE A 411 -6.94 9.88 29.13
C PHE A 411 -5.46 10.26 28.96
N VAL A 412 -5.07 11.45 29.44
CA VAL A 412 -3.68 11.91 29.40
C VAL A 412 -2.76 11.03 30.25
N ALA A 413 -3.21 10.63 31.45
CA ALA A 413 -2.47 9.73 32.33
C ALA A 413 -2.26 8.36 31.68
N TYR A 414 -3.29 7.81 31.04
CA TYR A 414 -3.23 6.55 30.32
C TYR A 414 -2.21 6.57 29.16
N ILE A 415 -2.24 7.61 28.33
CA ILE A 415 -1.25 7.79 27.25
C ILE A 415 0.17 7.82 27.83
N ASN A 416 0.37 8.57 28.92
CA ASN A 416 1.68 8.66 29.57
C ASN A 416 2.14 7.30 30.12
N LEU A 417 1.22 6.51 30.67
CA LEU A 417 1.49 5.15 31.15
C LEU A 417 1.96 4.25 30.00
N ILE A 418 1.22 4.21 28.87
CA ILE A 418 1.61 3.41 27.68
C ILE A 418 3.03 3.74 27.24
N TRP A 419 3.37 5.03 27.16
CA TRP A 419 4.70 5.44 26.70
C TRP A 419 5.84 5.07 27.65
N GLN A 420 5.53 4.81 28.92
CA GLN A 420 6.49 4.37 29.94
C GLN A 420 6.67 2.85 29.98
N ILE A 421 5.77 2.07 29.36
CA ILE A 421 5.85 0.61 29.35
C ILE A 421 7.05 0.15 28.48
N PRO A 422 8.05 -0.55 29.08
CA PRO A 422 9.18 -1.08 28.32
C PRO A 422 8.79 -2.41 27.66
N LEU A 423 8.74 -2.44 26.33
CA LEU A 423 8.32 -3.63 25.58
C LEU A 423 9.23 -4.86 25.77
N PHE A 424 10.54 -4.65 26.00
CA PHE A 424 11.52 -5.74 26.15
C PHE A 424 11.25 -6.69 27.33
N PHE A 425 10.43 -6.31 28.32
CA PHE A 425 10.17 -7.10 29.53
C PHE A 425 8.76 -7.70 29.61
N ILE A 426 8.06 -7.85 28.48
CA ILE A 426 6.63 -8.22 28.50
C ILE A 426 6.36 -9.53 27.76
N PRO A 427 6.54 -10.69 28.42
CA PRO A 427 6.03 -11.95 27.91
C PRO A 427 4.57 -12.11 28.36
N THR A 428 3.62 -11.64 27.57
CA THR A 428 2.19 -11.97 27.74
C THR A 428 1.62 -12.40 26.40
N ASN A 429 2.11 -13.54 25.91
CA ASN A 429 1.43 -14.29 24.87
C ASN A 429 0.40 -15.23 25.52
N PRO A 430 -0.75 -15.49 24.87
CA PRO A 430 -1.11 -15.02 23.53
C PRO A 430 -1.67 -13.59 23.52
N PHE A 431 -1.16 -12.75 22.61
CA PHE A 431 -1.82 -11.49 22.26
C PHE A 431 -3.11 -11.75 21.46
N LYS A 432 -3.98 -10.75 21.40
CA LYS A 432 -5.15 -10.66 20.51
C LYS A 432 -4.85 -9.80 19.29
N ALA A 433 -4.13 -8.69 19.44
CA ALA A 433 -3.73 -7.83 18.33
C ALA A 433 -2.72 -8.53 17.42
N LEU A 434 -2.87 -8.46 16.10
CA LEU A 434 -1.91 -9.10 15.18
C LEU A 434 -0.50 -8.50 15.30
N GLY A 435 -0.41 -7.15 15.39
CA GLY A 435 0.86 -6.43 15.47
C GLY A 435 1.68 -6.48 14.17
N GLY A 436 2.93 -6.03 14.21
CA GLY A 436 3.86 -6.14 13.08
C GLY A 436 3.54 -5.26 11.86
N ILE A 437 4.22 -5.54 10.75
CA ILE A 437 4.12 -4.85 9.46
C ILE A 437 3.60 -5.83 8.41
N GLN A 438 2.64 -5.42 7.58
CA GLN A 438 2.16 -6.22 6.46
C GLN A 438 2.38 -5.51 5.13
N ILE A 439 3.08 -6.19 4.22
CA ILE A 439 3.23 -5.82 2.82
C ILE A 439 2.30 -6.72 2.02
N ALA A 440 1.23 -6.13 1.49
CA ALA A 440 0.20 -6.87 0.76
C ALA A 440 0.57 -7.07 -0.72
N GLY A 441 -0.17 -7.96 -1.38
CA GLY A 441 -0.03 -8.21 -2.82
C GLY A 441 -0.19 -6.93 -3.64
N GLY A 442 0.58 -6.82 -4.72
CA GLY A 442 0.64 -5.61 -5.55
C GLY A 442 1.74 -4.63 -5.13
N SER A 443 2.46 -4.90 -4.04
CA SER A 443 3.60 -4.07 -3.64
C SER A 443 4.86 -4.40 -4.44
N GLU A 444 5.66 -3.37 -4.74
CA GLU A 444 6.89 -3.49 -5.52
C GLU A 444 8.00 -2.55 -5.00
N ARG A 445 9.25 -3.01 -4.97
CA ARG A 445 10.42 -2.19 -4.57
C ARG A 445 10.23 -1.57 -3.18
N VAL A 446 9.87 -2.39 -2.19
CA VAL A 446 9.64 -1.95 -0.80
C VAL A 446 10.78 -2.40 0.10
N LYS A 447 11.29 -1.45 0.91
CA LYS A 447 12.40 -1.66 1.84
C LYS A 447 11.91 -1.56 3.28
N VAL A 448 12.19 -2.58 4.09
CA VAL A 448 11.89 -2.63 5.52
C VAL A 448 13.19 -2.78 6.30
N TRP A 449 13.71 -1.66 6.80
CA TRP A 449 15.08 -1.56 7.30
C TRP A 449 15.17 -1.13 8.76
N GLU A 450 16.01 -1.79 9.57
CA GLU A 450 16.37 -1.30 10.91
C GLU A 450 15.17 -1.05 11.85
N ASN A 451 14.06 -1.77 11.69
CA ASN A 451 12.90 -1.65 12.56
C ASN A 451 13.03 -2.60 13.77
N THR A 452 12.49 -2.18 14.91
CA THR A 452 12.31 -3.02 16.09
C THR A 452 10.83 -3.39 16.19
N ILE A 453 10.51 -4.67 16.11
CA ILE A 453 9.14 -5.21 16.16
C ILE A 453 9.02 -6.16 17.34
N ASN A 454 8.12 -5.85 18.27
CA ASN A 454 7.96 -6.63 19.50
C ASN A 454 6.48 -6.91 19.82
N GLY A 455 6.14 -8.20 19.86
CA GLY A 455 4.83 -8.66 20.30
C GLY A 455 3.73 -8.54 19.25
N GLY A 456 2.70 -9.37 19.42
CA GLY A 456 1.55 -9.51 18.54
C GLY A 456 1.19 -10.97 18.29
N ALA A 457 -0.07 -11.24 17.99
CA ALA A 457 -0.62 -12.56 17.75
C ALA A 457 -0.22 -13.13 16.38
N GLY A 458 0.17 -12.26 15.45
CA GLY A 458 0.51 -12.58 14.05
C GLY A 458 2.00 -12.84 13.82
N ASN A 459 2.45 -12.62 12.58
CA ASN A 459 3.87 -12.58 12.23
C ASN A 459 4.44 -11.16 12.44
N GLY A 460 5.75 -11.03 12.63
CA GLY A 460 6.40 -9.72 12.78
C GLY A 460 6.38 -8.91 11.49
N ILE A 461 6.79 -9.54 10.38
CA ILE A 461 6.60 -9.03 9.02
C ILE A 461 5.77 -10.03 8.23
N VAL A 462 4.70 -9.54 7.61
CA VAL A 462 3.75 -10.31 6.83
C VAL A 462 3.91 -9.98 5.35
N LEU A 463 4.07 -11.00 4.50
CA LEU A 463 4.16 -10.87 3.04
C LEU A 463 2.95 -11.52 2.37
N GLY A 464 2.02 -10.70 1.87
CA GLY A 464 0.80 -11.13 1.21
C GLY A 464 -0.47 -10.44 1.72
N THR A 465 -1.53 -10.55 0.95
CA THR A 465 -2.86 -10.00 1.26
C THR A 465 -3.60 -10.93 2.21
N SER A 466 -4.20 -10.38 3.28
CA SER A 466 -5.07 -11.16 4.17
C SER A 466 -6.42 -11.39 3.49
N LEU A 467 -6.91 -12.65 3.47
CA LEU A 467 -8.21 -12.97 2.90
C LEU A 467 -9.34 -12.24 3.62
N ALA A 468 -9.30 -12.19 4.95
CA ALA A 468 -10.28 -11.48 5.75
C ALA A 468 -10.29 -9.98 5.42
N LYS A 469 -9.10 -9.38 5.21
CA LYS A 469 -9.00 -7.97 4.84
C LYS A 469 -9.55 -7.69 3.45
N PHE A 470 -9.25 -8.57 2.49
CA PHE A 470 -9.82 -8.47 1.15
C PHE A 470 -11.35 -8.58 1.16
N LEU A 471 -11.90 -9.45 2.02
CA LEU A 471 -13.35 -9.59 2.19
C LEU A 471 -13.98 -8.38 2.87
N GLU A 472 -13.36 -7.82 3.91
CA GLU A 472 -13.80 -6.54 4.54
C GLU A 472 -13.91 -5.42 3.49
N ASP A 473 -12.94 -5.33 2.58
CA ASP A 473 -12.93 -4.31 1.53
C ASP A 473 -14.03 -4.54 0.46
N LEU A 474 -14.55 -5.76 0.31
CA LEU A 474 -15.65 -6.09 -0.61
C LEU A 474 -17.04 -5.86 0.01
N GLU A 475 -17.18 -5.98 1.32
CA GLU A 475 -18.47 -5.83 2.04
C GLU A 475 -18.99 -4.37 2.08
N GLU A 476 -18.20 -3.38 1.66
CA GLU A 476 -18.67 -1.98 1.51
C GLU A 476 -19.62 -1.78 0.30
N ILE A 477 -19.93 -2.81 -0.47
CA ILE A 477 -20.93 -2.80 -1.56
C ILE A 477 -22.32 -3.09 -0.93
N PRO A 478 -23.36 -2.25 -1.15
CA PRO A 478 -24.64 -2.36 -0.44
C PRO A 478 -25.26 -3.76 -0.54
N GLU A 479 -25.80 -4.27 0.58
CA GLU A 479 -26.61 -5.49 0.62
C GLU A 479 -27.68 -5.45 -0.49
N GLU A 480 -27.56 -6.34 -1.47
CA GLU A 480 -28.52 -6.44 -2.57
C GLU A 480 -29.87 -6.93 -2.05
N GLU A 481 -30.95 -6.31 -2.50
CA GLU A 481 -32.31 -6.78 -2.22
C GLU A 481 -32.50 -8.20 -2.75
N GLU A 482 -32.75 -9.16 -1.86
CA GLU A 482 -33.08 -10.55 -2.20
C GLU A 482 -34.23 -10.61 -3.22
N GLN A 483 -33.90 -11.00 -4.45
CA GLN A 483 -34.88 -11.15 -5.52
C GLN A 483 -35.74 -12.39 -5.24
N SER A 484 -37.07 -12.22 -5.34
CA SER A 484 -38.02 -13.27 -4.97
C SER A 484 -39.13 -13.43 -6.00
N ILE A 485 -39.63 -14.67 -6.08
CA ILE A 485 -40.74 -15.08 -6.94
C ILE A 485 -41.90 -15.52 -6.05
N GLU A 486 -43.08 -14.94 -6.25
CA GLU A 486 -44.33 -15.49 -5.72
C GLU A 486 -44.95 -16.44 -6.74
N HIS A 487 -45.32 -17.65 -6.31
CA HIS A 487 -45.86 -18.68 -7.19
C HIS A 487 -47.07 -19.39 -6.57
N GLU A 488 -48.12 -19.63 -7.35
CA GLU A 488 -49.40 -20.21 -6.89
C GLU A 488 -49.35 -21.75 -6.66
N GLY A 489 -48.19 -22.36 -6.88
CA GLY A 489 -47.96 -23.80 -6.76
C GLY A 489 -48.24 -24.57 -8.05
N GLY A 490 -47.62 -25.75 -8.22
CA GLY A 490 -47.68 -26.54 -9.45
C GLY A 490 -46.36 -26.52 -10.23
N GLN A 491 -46.42 -26.30 -11.54
CA GLN A 491 -45.24 -26.30 -12.42
C GLN A 491 -44.64 -24.90 -12.51
N LEU A 492 -43.33 -24.77 -12.35
CA LEU A 492 -42.61 -23.50 -12.52
C LEU A 492 -41.63 -23.60 -13.70
N TRP A 493 -41.75 -22.65 -14.62
CA TRP A 493 -40.84 -22.46 -15.73
C TRP A 493 -40.06 -21.17 -15.53
N GLY A 494 -38.74 -21.24 -15.74
CA GLY A 494 -37.90 -20.05 -15.73
C GLY A 494 -36.87 -20.08 -16.84
N ARG A 495 -36.31 -18.91 -17.15
CA ARG A 495 -35.28 -18.75 -18.17
C ARG A 495 -34.24 -17.76 -17.69
N VAL A 496 -32.96 -18.13 -17.75
CA VAL A 496 -31.85 -17.24 -17.42
C VAL A 496 -31.27 -16.65 -18.71
N VAL A 497 -31.15 -15.32 -18.76
CA VAL A 497 -30.64 -14.61 -19.94
C VAL A 497 -29.64 -13.52 -19.56
N SER A 498 -28.67 -13.27 -20.44
CA SER A 498 -27.81 -12.08 -20.41
C SER A 498 -27.91 -11.38 -21.76
N GLU A 499 -28.24 -10.08 -21.77
CA GLU A 499 -28.50 -9.31 -22.99
C GLU A 499 -29.41 -10.06 -24.00
N GLU A 500 -30.50 -10.64 -23.48
CA GLU A 500 -31.50 -11.48 -24.20
C GLU A 500 -31.04 -12.88 -24.67
N THR A 501 -29.77 -13.22 -24.53
CA THR A 501 -29.23 -14.54 -24.91
C THR A 501 -29.42 -15.54 -23.76
N GLY A 502 -29.99 -16.71 -24.06
CA GLY A 502 -30.18 -17.78 -23.08
C GLY A 502 -28.85 -18.39 -22.64
N LEU A 503 -28.60 -18.46 -21.33
CA LEU A 503 -27.35 -18.99 -20.79
C LEU A 503 -27.48 -20.47 -20.42
N LYS A 504 -26.60 -21.30 -20.99
CA LYS A 504 -26.52 -22.74 -20.71
C LYS A 504 -25.79 -23.03 -19.38
N ASP A 505 -26.17 -24.12 -18.71
CA ASP A 505 -25.49 -24.66 -17.53
C ASP A 505 -25.48 -23.72 -16.31
N ILE A 506 -26.40 -22.75 -16.27
CA ILE A 506 -26.62 -21.87 -15.11
C ILE A 506 -27.42 -22.62 -14.05
N THR A 507 -26.88 -22.71 -12.84
CA THR A 507 -27.54 -23.37 -11.70
C THR A 507 -28.33 -22.36 -10.88
N VAL A 508 -29.65 -22.48 -10.91
CA VAL A 508 -30.61 -21.63 -10.21
C VAL A 508 -31.13 -22.35 -8.97
N PHE A 509 -31.18 -21.67 -7.83
CA PHE A 509 -31.76 -22.14 -6.58
C PHE A 509 -32.98 -21.31 -6.23
N LEU A 510 -34.11 -21.98 -5.98
CA LEU A 510 -35.28 -21.37 -5.39
C LEU A 510 -35.44 -21.91 -3.96
N GLN A 511 -35.44 -21.03 -2.97
CA GLN A 511 -35.59 -21.40 -1.56
C GLN A 511 -36.93 -20.90 -1.02
N ASN A 512 -37.74 -21.80 -0.45
CA ASN A 512 -38.98 -21.43 0.24
C ASN A 512 -38.70 -20.90 1.66
N GLN A 513 -39.66 -20.22 2.28
CA GLN A 513 -39.58 -19.69 3.66
C GLN A 513 -39.24 -20.77 4.71
N ASP A 514 -39.60 -22.03 4.48
CA ASP A 514 -39.26 -23.16 5.35
C ASP A 514 -37.82 -23.71 5.14
N GLY A 515 -37.00 -23.02 4.32
CA GLY A 515 -35.62 -23.40 4.02
C GLY A 515 -35.45 -24.52 2.99
N THR A 516 -36.55 -25.00 2.38
CA THR A 516 -36.50 -26.06 1.35
C THR A 516 -35.98 -25.51 0.02
N ASN A 517 -34.94 -26.15 -0.53
CA ASN A 517 -34.26 -25.73 -1.76
C ASN A 517 -34.67 -26.53 -2.98
N PHE A 518 -34.90 -25.85 -4.10
CA PHE A 518 -35.18 -26.43 -5.41
C PHE A 518 -34.07 -26.08 -6.40
N PRO A 519 -32.98 -26.87 -6.46
CA PRO A 519 -31.92 -26.66 -7.43
C PRO A 519 -32.37 -27.06 -8.83
N ASN A 520 -32.02 -26.25 -9.83
CA ASN A 520 -32.23 -26.56 -11.25
C ASN A 520 -31.07 -26.03 -12.10
N GLN A 521 -30.89 -26.60 -13.29
CA GLN A 521 -29.83 -26.20 -14.21
C GLN A 521 -30.44 -25.84 -15.57
N THR A 522 -30.00 -24.73 -16.16
CA THR A 522 -30.50 -24.27 -17.45
C THR A 522 -29.96 -25.10 -18.61
N GLN A 523 -30.80 -25.29 -19.63
CA GLN A 523 -30.45 -25.96 -20.89
C GLN A 523 -29.82 -24.98 -21.90
N ASP A 524 -29.51 -25.46 -23.11
CA ASP A 524 -28.84 -24.70 -24.19
C ASP A 524 -29.56 -23.37 -24.56
N ASP A 525 -30.87 -23.29 -24.31
CA ASP A 525 -31.73 -22.13 -24.59
C ASP A 525 -31.95 -21.20 -23.38
N GLY A 526 -31.29 -21.51 -22.25
CA GLY A 526 -31.39 -20.80 -20.98
C GLY A 526 -32.56 -21.22 -20.08
N PHE A 527 -33.37 -22.19 -20.48
CA PHE A 527 -34.57 -22.57 -19.71
C PHE A 527 -34.31 -23.63 -18.64
N PHE A 528 -35.05 -23.53 -17.54
CA PHE A 528 -35.14 -24.55 -16.49
C PHE A 528 -36.61 -24.83 -16.11
N PHE A 529 -36.86 -26.00 -15.52
CA PHE A 529 -38.22 -26.46 -15.23
C PHE A 529 -38.31 -27.23 -13.90
N ILE A 530 -39.22 -26.80 -13.03
CA ILE A 530 -39.55 -27.46 -11.76
C ILE A 530 -40.94 -28.09 -11.87
N ARG A 531 -41.00 -29.42 -11.75
CA ARG A 531 -42.24 -30.20 -11.96
C ARG A 531 -43.35 -29.92 -10.95
N LYS A 532 -42.99 -29.69 -9.69
CA LYS A 532 -43.94 -29.47 -8.59
C LYS A 532 -43.31 -28.60 -7.52
N ILE A 533 -43.84 -27.40 -7.35
CA ILE A 533 -43.47 -26.44 -6.30
C ILE A 533 -44.73 -26.06 -5.50
N ALA A 534 -44.60 -25.76 -4.22
CA ALA A 534 -45.74 -25.37 -3.38
C ALA A 534 -46.16 -23.92 -3.63
N THR A 535 -47.35 -23.53 -3.20
CA THR A 535 -47.76 -22.13 -3.17
C THR A 535 -46.91 -21.38 -2.14
N GLY A 536 -46.29 -20.25 -2.52
CA GLY A 536 -45.46 -19.49 -1.60
C GLY A 536 -44.53 -18.49 -2.29
N LYS A 537 -43.75 -17.77 -1.47
CA LYS A 537 -42.69 -16.86 -1.90
C LYS A 537 -41.35 -17.60 -1.86
N TYR A 538 -40.59 -17.51 -2.93
CA TYR A 538 -39.31 -18.16 -3.11
C TYR A 538 -38.21 -17.13 -3.32
N THR A 539 -37.16 -17.16 -2.50
CA THR A 539 -35.94 -16.39 -2.77
C THR A 539 -35.16 -17.09 -3.87
N VAL A 540 -34.68 -16.33 -4.84
CA VAL A 540 -33.98 -16.86 -6.02
C VAL A 540 -32.51 -16.48 -5.94
N SER A 541 -31.63 -17.47 -6.12
CA SER A 541 -30.19 -17.25 -6.20
C SER A 541 -29.59 -18.02 -7.38
N ILE A 542 -28.51 -17.50 -7.94
CA ILE A 542 -27.70 -18.17 -8.96
C ILE A 542 -26.39 -18.62 -8.30
N THR A 543 -26.01 -19.86 -8.54
CA THR A 543 -24.77 -20.46 -7.98
C THR A 543 -23.72 -20.74 -9.05
N THR A 544 -24.01 -20.42 -10.31
CA THR A 544 -22.99 -20.41 -11.36
C THR A 544 -22.16 -19.14 -11.24
N PRO A 545 -20.83 -19.26 -11.05
CA PRO A 545 -19.98 -18.10 -10.81
C PRO A 545 -19.92 -17.13 -11.99
N GLY A 546 -19.68 -15.85 -11.69
CA GLY A 546 -19.53 -14.79 -12.69
C GLY A 546 -20.84 -14.16 -13.17
N TYR A 547 -21.96 -14.42 -12.50
CA TYR A 547 -23.27 -13.87 -12.86
C TYR A 547 -24.04 -13.42 -11.63
N LYS A 548 -24.58 -12.20 -11.69
CA LYS A 548 -25.47 -11.60 -10.69
C LYS A 548 -26.86 -11.40 -11.28
N ILE A 549 -27.90 -11.61 -10.47
CA ILE A 549 -29.28 -11.34 -10.88
C ILE A 549 -29.49 -9.83 -10.92
N GLU A 550 -29.79 -9.29 -12.10
CA GLU A 550 -30.17 -7.88 -12.25
C GLU A 550 -31.62 -7.67 -11.85
N ARG A 551 -32.52 -8.54 -12.34
CA ARG A 551 -33.95 -8.52 -12.04
C ARG A 551 -34.66 -9.80 -12.48
N ILE A 552 -35.84 -10.05 -11.92
CA ILE A 552 -36.72 -11.16 -12.32
C ILE A 552 -38.03 -10.59 -12.85
N ILE A 553 -38.44 -11.02 -14.04
CA ILE A 553 -39.60 -10.48 -14.75
C ILE A 553 -40.52 -11.63 -15.17
N PRO A 554 -41.83 -11.54 -14.88
CA PRO A 554 -42.81 -12.45 -15.46
C PRO A 554 -42.96 -12.18 -16.97
N ARG A 555 -42.88 -13.21 -17.80
CA ARG A 555 -43.03 -13.12 -19.26
C ARG A 555 -43.94 -14.21 -19.78
N GLU A 556 -44.78 -13.89 -20.76
CA GLU A 556 -45.54 -14.90 -21.49
C GLU A 556 -44.67 -15.51 -22.60
N ASP A 557 -44.57 -16.84 -22.61
CA ASP A 557 -43.87 -17.60 -23.66
C ASP A 557 -44.89 -18.28 -24.58
N PRO A 558 -44.78 -18.11 -25.93
CA PRO A 558 -45.74 -18.66 -26.89
C PRO A 558 -45.96 -20.18 -26.82
N GLN A 559 -45.01 -20.94 -26.25
CA GLN A 559 -45.10 -22.39 -26.11
C GLN A 559 -45.39 -22.87 -24.68
N ARG A 560 -45.13 -22.04 -23.67
CA ARG A 560 -45.07 -22.46 -22.25
C ARG A 560 -45.96 -21.62 -21.30
N GLN A 561 -46.84 -20.79 -21.87
CA GLN A 561 -47.82 -19.91 -21.19
C GLN A 561 -47.21 -18.81 -20.32
N PHE A 562 -46.52 -19.14 -19.22
CA PHE A 562 -45.98 -18.17 -18.27
C PHE A 562 -44.61 -18.63 -17.74
N ILE A 563 -43.59 -17.77 -17.84
CA ILE A 563 -42.22 -18.03 -17.39
C ILE A 563 -41.69 -16.89 -16.52
N HIS A 564 -40.80 -17.20 -15.58
CA HIS A 564 -39.99 -16.19 -14.89
C HIS A 564 -38.65 -16.02 -15.63
N GLN A 565 -38.48 -14.88 -16.30
CA GLN A 565 -37.21 -14.51 -16.93
C GLN A 565 -36.30 -13.88 -15.87
N ILE A 566 -35.17 -14.52 -15.62
CA ILE A 566 -34.11 -14.06 -14.72
C ILE A 566 -33.04 -13.42 -15.58
N GLU A 567 -32.97 -12.09 -15.55
CA GLU A 567 -31.93 -11.34 -16.27
C GLU A 567 -30.69 -11.26 -15.39
N VAL A 568 -29.55 -11.60 -15.98
CA VAL A 568 -28.26 -11.61 -15.29
C VAL A 568 -27.25 -10.76 -16.01
N ILE A 569 -26.45 -10.06 -15.21
CA ILE A 569 -25.26 -9.35 -15.64
C ILE A 569 -24.03 -10.17 -15.28
N GLN A 570 -22.99 -10.07 -16.09
CA GLN A 570 -21.71 -10.70 -15.76
C GLN A 570 -21.08 -9.94 -14.60
N GLU A 571 -20.80 -10.64 -13.52
CA GLU A 571 -20.15 -10.10 -12.33
C GLU A 571 -18.68 -10.51 -12.36
N GLU A 572 -17.81 -9.57 -12.76
CA GLU A 572 -16.36 -9.73 -12.62
C GLU A 572 -15.96 -9.26 -11.23
N ILE A 573 -15.76 -10.21 -10.29
CA ILE A 573 -14.99 -9.91 -9.09
C ILE A 573 -13.54 -9.73 -9.55
N ASP A 574 -13.01 -8.51 -9.45
CA ASP A 574 -11.60 -8.24 -9.71
C ASP A 574 -10.74 -8.87 -8.60
N LEU A 575 -10.43 -10.15 -8.78
CA LEU A 575 -9.51 -10.91 -7.95
C LEU A 575 -8.04 -10.56 -8.23
N GLY A 576 -7.77 -9.63 -9.15
CA GLY A 576 -6.42 -9.19 -9.52
C GLY A 576 -5.61 -8.75 -8.30
N ASN A 577 -6.23 -7.97 -7.41
CA ASN A 577 -5.60 -7.49 -6.18
C ASN A 577 -5.34 -8.61 -5.16
N LEU A 578 -6.20 -9.63 -5.08
CA LEU A 578 -6.04 -10.74 -4.14
C LEU A 578 -4.83 -11.63 -4.51
N LEU A 579 -4.59 -11.82 -5.80
CA LEU A 579 -3.50 -12.66 -6.33
C LEU A 579 -2.32 -11.85 -6.86
N ALA A 580 -2.33 -10.54 -6.65
CA ALA A 580 -1.26 -9.66 -7.10
C ALA A 580 0.08 -10.13 -6.52
N PHE A 581 1.08 -10.16 -7.40
CA PHE A 581 2.43 -10.57 -7.04
C PHE A 581 3.08 -9.49 -6.19
N ILE A 582 4.14 -9.86 -5.47
CA ILE A 582 5.00 -8.96 -4.73
C ILE A 582 6.37 -8.98 -5.40
N TYR A 583 6.96 -7.81 -5.63
CA TYR A 583 8.22 -7.69 -6.37
C TYR A 583 9.29 -6.92 -5.58
N ASP A 584 10.54 -7.39 -5.67
CA ASP A 584 11.75 -6.69 -5.22
C ASP A 584 11.62 -6.12 -3.79
N ILE A 585 11.45 -7.00 -2.80
CA ILE A 585 11.32 -6.65 -1.38
C ILE A 585 12.63 -6.89 -0.66
N GLU A 586 13.04 -5.93 0.15
CA GLU A 586 14.24 -6.00 0.97
C GLU A 586 13.88 -5.87 2.45
N ILE A 587 14.21 -6.88 3.25
CA ILE A 587 14.02 -6.92 4.70
C ILE A 587 15.40 -7.03 5.34
N ASP A 588 15.87 -5.94 5.94
CA ASP A 588 17.27 -5.79 6.30
C ASP A 588 17.48 -5.21 7.70
N ARG A 589 18.36 -5.81 8.49
CA ARG A 589 18.73 -5.35 9.84
C ARG A 589 17.57 -5.12 10.82
N ASN A 590 16.47 -5.87 10.73
CA ASN A 590 15.35 -5.76 11.66
C ASN A 590 15.52 -6.66 12.89
N ASP A 591 15.09 -6.17 14.05
CA ASP A 591 14.95 -6.95 15.28
C ASP A 591 13.47 -7.35 15.46
N ILE A 592 13.15 -8.64 15.29
CA ILE A 592 11.78 -9.16 15.35
C ILE A 592 11.66 -10.14 16.50
N SER A 593 10.75 -9.86 17.45
CA SER A 593 10.64 -10.70 18.64
C SER A 593 9.26 -10.83 19.26
N HIS A 594 9.09 -11.89 20.04
CA HIS A 594 7.89 -12.14 20.86
C HIS A 594 6.58 -12.27 20.07
N MET A 595 6.68 -12.59 18.78
CA MET A 595 5.53 -12.78 17.90
C MET A 595 4.81 -14.10 18.18
N GLY A 596 3.50 -14.11 18.02
CA GLY A 596 2.64 -15.28 18.20
C GLY A 596 2.88 -16.35 17.14
N LEU A 597 3.20 -15.94 15.90
CA LEU A 597 3.54 -16.80 14.76
C LEU A 597 5.01 -16.62 14.36
N SER A 598 5.35 -16.54 13.07
CA SER A 598 6.74 -16.46 12.64
C SER A 598 7.30 -15.04 12.76
N GLY A 599 8.62 -14.88 12.77
CA GLY A 599 9.23 -13.56 12.62
C GLY A 599 8.86 -12.92 11.28
N ILE A 600 9.09 -13.65 10.19
CA ILE A 600 8.69 -13.27 8.83
C ILE A 600 7.81 -14.38 8.26
N GLY A 601 6.67 -14.05 7.67
CA GLY A 601 5.93 -15.06 6.91
C GLY A 601 4.69 -14.57 6.17
N ILE A 602 3.96 -15.49 5.56
CA ILE A 602 2.71 -15.20 4.85
C ILE A 602 1.50 -15.07 5.80
N PRO A 603 0.43 -14.33 5.43
CA PRO A 603 -0.81 -14.23 6.20
C PRO A 603 -1.41 -15.59 6.54
N ARG A 604 -2.16 -15.66 7.63
CA ARG A 604 -3.08 -16.79 7.86
C ARG A 604 -4.33 -16.57 7.04
N VAL A 605 -4.85 -17.64 6.46
CA VAL A 605 -6.12 -17.60 5.74
C VAL A 605 -7.19 -18.21 6.63
N GLU A 606 -7.98 -17.36 7.26
CA GLU A 606 -9.19 -17.74 7.98
C GLU A 606 -10.38 -17.48 7.05
N LEU A 607 -11.19 -18.51 6.81
CA LEU A 607 -12.44 -18.38 6.07
C LEU A 607 -13.53 -17.99 7.06
N PRO A 608 -14.35 -16.95 6.79
CA PRO A 608 -15.50 -16.63 7.61
C PRO A 608 -16.48 -17.81 7.70
N ASP A 609 -17.15 -17.97 8.84
CA ASP A 609 -18.14 -19.03 9.07
C ASP A 609 -19.33 -18.97 8.09
N SER A 610 -19.61 -17.79 7.53
CA SER A 610 -20.61 -17.56 6.48
C SER A 610 -20.04 -16.66 5.39
N LEU A 611 -19.84 -17.21 4.20
CA LEU A 611 -19.54 -16.44 2.98
C LEU A 611 -20.82 -16.40 2.12
N PRO A 612 -21.12 -15.28 1.42
CA PRO A 612 -22.15 -15.27 0.38
C PRO A 612 -21.90 -16.41 -0.62
N THR A 613 -22.94 -17.15 -1.00
CA THR A 613 -22.81 -18.41 -1.77
C THR A 613 -22.09 -18.25 -3.12
N THR A 614 -22.18 -17.07 -3.73
CA THR A 614 -21.47 -16.66 -4.96
C THR A 614 -19.96 -16.47 -4.71
N VAL A 615 -19.59 -15.76 -3.64
CA VAL A 615 -18.21 -15.48 -3.22
C VAL A 615 -17.51 -16.74 -2.68
N ALA A 616 -18.24 -17.59 -1.95
CA ALA A 616 -17.73 -18.79 -1.29
C ALA A 616 -17.09 -19.82 -2.24
N ARG A 617 -17.61 -19.95 -3.49
CA ARG A 617 -17.21 -21.03 -4.40
C ARG A 617 -16.00 -20.68 -5.28
N GLN A 618 -15.89 -19.43 -5.76
CA GLN A 618 -14.71 -18.96 -6.49
C GLN A 618 -13.53 -18.74 -5.54
N MET A 619 -13.77 -18.23 -4.33
CA MET A 619 -12.70 -17.97 -3.36
C MET A 619 -12.17 -19.23 -2.68
N GLY A 620 -12.90 -20.34 -2.62
CA GLY A 620 -12.44 -21.56 -1.94
C GLY A 620 -11.13 -22.14 -2.50
N ILE A 621 -10.91 -22.06 -3.81
CA ILE A 621 -9.66 -22.52 -4.45
C ILE A 621 -8.51 -21.53 -4.16
N PHE A 622 -8.76 -20.23 -4.31
CA PHE A 622 -7.76 -19.19 -4.05
C PHE A 622 -7.40 -19.07 -2.57
N ALA A 623 -8.36 -19.22 -1.66
CA ALA A 623 -8.13 -19.28 -0.23
C ALA A 623 -7.20 -20.45 0.12
N ARG A 624 -7.43 -21.65 -0.46
CA ARG A 624 -6.53 -22.80 -0.27
C ARG A 624 -5.15 -22.56 -0.87
N PHE A 625 -5.08 -21.90 -2.03
CA PHE A 625 -3.82 -21.53 -2.64
C PHE A 625 -3.04 -20.56 -1.74
N LEU A 626 -3.66 -19.45 -1.33
CA LEU A 626 -3.05 -18.45 -0.44
C LEU A 626 -2.67 -19.04 0.92
N ALA A 627 -3.45 -19.99 1.46
CA ALA A 627 -3.13 -20.64 2.73
C ALA A 627 -1.81 -21.44 2.70
N VAL A 628 -1.43 -21.95 1.52
CA VAL A 628 -0.23 -22.79 1.34
C VAL A 628 0.93 -21.99 0.75
N PHE A 629 0.64 -21.15 -0.24
CA PHE A 629 1.62 -20.48 -1.08
C PHE A 629 1.69 -18.97 -0.85
N GLY A 630 0.68 -18.36 -0.23
CA GLY A 630 0.56 -16.90 -0.13
C GLY A 630 0.53 -16.23 -1.52
N ASN A 631 0.74 -14.92 -1.52
CA ASN A 631 0.99 -14.18 -2.76
C ASN A 631 2.37 -14.56 -3.32
N PRO A 632 2.50 -14.83 -4.63
CA PRO A 632 3.79 -15.08 -5.26
C PRO A 632 4.74 -13.89 -5.09
N ILE A 633 5.99 -14.17 -4.72
CA ILE A 633 7.02 -13.15 -4.50
C ILE A 633 8.18 -13.35 -5.47
N ILE A 634 8.63 -12.31 -6.15
CA ILE A 634 9.78 -12.34 -7.06
C ILE A 634 10.79 -11.29 -6.62
N GLY A 635 12.03 -11.71 -6.33
CA GLY A 635 13.06 -10.82 -5.78
C GLY A 635 12.78 -10.54 -4.31
N LEU A 636 13.13 -11.47 -3.43
CA LEU A 636 13.00 -11.29 -1.98
C LEU A 636 14.37 -11.44 -1.34
N GLU A 637 14.82 -10.38 -0.69
CA GLU A 637 16.10 -10.29 0.01
C GLU A 637 15.84 -10.14 1.51
N ILE A 638 16.33 -11.08 2.32
CA ILE A 638 16.19 -11.09 3.78
C ILE A 638 17.58 -11.16 4.40
N HIS A 639 18.12 -10.01 4.81
CA HIS A 639 19.52 -9.87 5.22
C HIS A 639 19.68 -9.35 6.66
N ASP A 640 20.67 -9.87 7.39
CA ASP A 640 21.12 -9.31 8.68
C ASP A 640 20.02 -9.12 9.75
N ASN A 641 18.91 -9.85 9.70
CA ASN A 641 17.83 -9.73 10.67
C ASN A 641 18.09 -10.60 11.91
N HIS A 642 17.63 -10.15 13.08
CA HIS A 642 17.59 -10.95 14.31
C HIS A 642 16.14 -11.32 14.62
N ILE A 643 15.83 -12.61 14.51
CA ILE A 643 14.49 -13.16 14.73
C ILE A 643 14.52 -14.08 15.94
N PHE A 644 13.87 -13.68 17.03
CA PHE A 644 13.95 -14.44 18.28
C PHE A 644 12.69 -14.42 19.13
N ASN A 645 12.49 -15.48 19.92
CA ASN A 645 11.29 -15.64 20.76
C ASN A 645 9.96 -15.51 19.99
N CYS A 646 9.91 -15.85 18.71
CA CYS A 646 8.67 -15.94 17.93
C CYS A 646 8.00 -17.30 18.14
N PHE A 647 6.84 -17.52 17.52
CA PHE A 647 5.98 -18.70 17.59
C PHE A 647 5.56 -19.04 19.03
N GLN A 648 5.01 -18.04 19.69
CA GLN A 648 4.61 -18.10 21.10
C GLN A 648 3.14 -18.47 21.31
N ASN A 649 2.32 -18.50 20.25
CA ASN A 649 0.92 -18.86 20.37
C ASN A 649 0.74 -20.32 20.80
N PRO A 650 -0.26 -20.62 21.65
CA PRO A 650 -0.60 -22.00 22.00
C PRO A 650 -1.19 -22.75 20.79
N LEU A 651 -0.89 -24.04 20.68
CA LEU A 651 -1.38 -24.91 19.61
C LEU A 651 -2.85 -25.29 19.80
N ASN A 652 -3.76 -24.40 19.41
CA ASN A 652 -5.19 -24.69 19.26
C ASN A 652 -5.45 -25.63 18.06
N GLU A 653 -6.70 -26.04 17.85
CA GLU A 653 -7.07 -26.99 16.79
C GLU A 653 -6.80 -26.44 15.38
N ALA A 654 -7.10 -25.16 15.14
CA ALA A 654 -6.88 -24.50 13.85
C ALA A 654 -5.38 -24.49 13.48
N LEU A 655 -4.53 -24.04 14.40
CA LEU A 655 -3.08 -23.99 14.21
C LEU A 655 -2.48 -25.39 14.07
N ARG A 656 -3.05 -26.41 14.73
CA ARG A 656 -2.65 -27.81 14.56
C ARG A 656 -2.88 -28.37 13.16
N ASN A 657 -3.88 -27.87 12.44
CA ASN A 657 -4.07 -28.25 11.05
C ASN A 657 -3.06 -27.54 10.14
N GLU A 658 -2.81 -26.25 10.39
CA GLU A 658 -1.92 -25.42 9.57
C GLU A 658 -0.44 -25.87 9.66
N ILE A 659 0.03 -26.26 10.85
CA ILE A 659 1.43 -26.71 11.06
C ILE A 659 1.79 -28.01 10.29
N THR A 660 0.80 -28.72 9.74
CA THR A 660 1.04 -29.93 8.92
C THR A 660 1.41 -29.59 7.47
N ILE A 661 0.91 -28.46 6.98
CA ILE A 661 1.13 -27.99 5.61
C ILE A 661 2.19 -26.89 5.54
N ARG A 662 2.41 -26.16 6.63
CA ARG A 662 3.31 -25.01 6.72
C ARG A 662 4.18 -25.07 7.97
N GLY A 663 5.45 -24.66 7.87
CA GLY A 663 6.35 -24.50 9.03
C GLY A 663 6.20 -23.13 9.70
N PHE A 664 6.32 -23.06 11.02
CA PHE A 664 6.27 -21.81 11.81
C PHE A 664 7.51 -21.66 12.69
N GLY A 665 7.94 -20.42 12.96
CA GLY A 665 9.09 -20.15 13.82
C GLY A 665 9.86 -18.89 13.42
N GLY A 666 10.94 -19.07 12.68
CA GLY A 666 11.76 -17.96 12.18
C GLY A 666 11.17 -17.31 10.93
N ILE A 667 11.55 -17.83 9.77
CA ILE A 667 11.12 -17.37 8.44
C ILE A 667 10.22 -18.45 7.81
N SER A 668 9.01 -18.08 7.42
CA SER A 668 7.98 -18.99 6.89
C SER A 668 7.34 -18.45 5.62
N LEU A 669 7.92 -18.83 4.48
CA LEU A 669 7.56 -18.33 3.16
C LEU A 669 6.75 -19.36 2.37
N GLY A 670 5.87 -18.86 1.52
CA GLY A 670 5.09 -19.66 0.59
C GLY A 670 5.83 -19.85 -0.73
N MET A 671 5.44 -19.08 -1.74
CA MET A 671 5.96 -19.18 -3.11
C MET A 671 6.87 -18.00 -3.48
N CYS A 672 8.15 -18.29 -3.75
CA CYS A 672 9.17 -17.26 -4.04
C CYS A 672 9.99 -17.58 -5.31
N ALA A 673 10.53 -16.56 -5.98
CA ALA A 673 11.58 -16.70 -6.99
C ALA A 673 12.66 -15.66 -6.78
N ASN A 674 13.92 -16.01 -7.08
CA ASN A 674 15.10 -15.19 -6.77
C ASN A 674 15.13 -14.79 -5.29
N LEU A 675 15.14 -15.81 -4.42
CA LEU A 675 15.10 -15.64 -2.97
C LEU A 675 16.51 -15.66 -2.40
N ALA A 676 16.90 -14.61 -1.68
CA ALA A 676 18.13 -14.55 -0.91
C ALA A 676 17.83 -14.42 0.59
N ILE A 677 18.36 -15.32 1.40
CA ILE A 677 18.31 -15.26 2.87
C ILE A 677 19.75 -15.33 3.37
N ASP A 678 20.29 -14.20 3.79
CA ASP A 678 21.73 -14.07 4.12
C ASP A 678 21.96 -13.48 5.51
N SER A 679 22.94 -14.02 6.25
CA SER A 679 23.46 -13.42 7.49
C SER A 679 22.42 -13.19 8.60
N ASN A 680 21.28 -13.90 8.61
CA ASN A 680 20.27 -13.76 9.65
C ASN A 680 20.61 -14.59 10.89
N ARG A 681 20.22 -14.08 12.06
CA ARG A 681 20.25 -14.80 13.33
C ARG A 681 18.84 -15.20 13.73
N ILE A 682 18.56 -16.50 13.74
CA ILE A 682 17.22 -17.05 13.99
C ILE A 682 17.27 -17.98 15.19
N GLU A 683 16.82 -17.54 16.35
CA GLU A 683 17.04 -18.28 17.59
C GLU A 683 15.86 -18.27 18.56
N THR A 684 15.82 -19.25 19.47
CA THR A 684 14.85 -19.31 20.58
C THR A 684 13.37 -19.19 20.17
N ASN A 685 13.05 -19.49 18.91
CA ASN A 685 11.67 -19.47 18.42
C ASN A 685 10.94 -20.75 18.84
N GLY A 686 9.66 -20.65 19.19
CA GLY A 686 8.85 -21.75 19.71
C GLY A 686 9.12 -22.05 21.19
N THR A 687 8.06 -22.42 21.91
CA THR A 687 8.09 -22.57 23.38
C THR A 687 8.77 -23.85 23.88
N SER A 688 8.87 -24.89 23.05
CA SER A 688 9.57 -26.14 23.39
C SER A 688 9.80 -27.02 22.16
N HIS A 689 10.75 -27.97 22.26
CA HIS A 689 11.03 -29.00 21.26
C HIS A 689 9.84 -29.88 20.89
N ILE A 690 8.84 -30.01 21.76
CA ILE A 690 7.61 -30.78 21.53
C ILE A 690 6.83 -30.21 20.34
N ASN A 691 6.78 -28.88 20.23
CA ASN A 691 6.08 -28.20 19.16
C ASN A 691 6.91 -28.30 17.86
N PRO A 692 6.27 -28.44 16.69
CA PRO A 692 6.99 -28.45 15.43
C PRO A 692 7.39 -27.02 15.06
N VAL A 693 8.70 -26.74 15.15
CA VAL A 693 9.28 -25.42 14.89
C VAL A 693 10.23 -25.50 13.72
N CYS A 694 10.17 -24.51 12.84
CA CYS A 694 11.11 -24.31 11.73
C CYS A 694 11.97 -23.06 11.92
N GLY A 695 13.26 -23.14 11.58
CA GLY A 695 14.12 -21.98 11.42
C GLY A 695 13.78 -21.21 10.15
N ILE A 696 14.00 -21.84 9.00
CA ILE A 696 13.58 -21.38 7.67
C ILE A 696 12.68 -22.44 7.04
N PHE A 697 11.50 -22.02 6.57
CA PHE A 697 10.57 -22.84 5.80
C PHE A 697 10.20 -22.11 4.50
N VAL A 698 10.34 -22.81 3.37
CA VAL A 698 9.90 -22.32 2.05
C VAL A 698 9.09 -23.42 1.38
N THR A 699 7.80 -23.19 1.13
CA THR A 699 6.93 -24.17 0.46
C THR A 699 7.43 -24.47 -0.96
N TYR A 700 7.68 -23.42 -1.75
CA TYR A 700 8.21 -23.52 -3.11
C TYR A 700 9.06 -22.30 -3.44
N GLY A 701 10.31 -22.50 -3.84
CA GLY A 701 11.21 -21.43 -4.25
C GLY A 701 11.97 -21.74 -5.53
N GLU A 702 12.15 -20.72 -6.36
CA GLU A 702 13.01 -20.76 -7.55
C GLU A 702 14.29 -19.98 -7.30
N GLN A 703 15.45 -20.57 -7.62
CA GLN A 703 16.75 -19.92 -7.44
C GLN A 703 16.92 -19.39 -6.00
N ILE A 704 16.92 -20.31 -5.04
CA ILE A 704 17.02 -20.01 -3.61
C ILE A 704 18.50 -19.96 -3.19
N ASP A 705 18.92 -18.87 -2.57
CA ASP A 705 20.24 -18.72 -1.93
C ASP A 705 20.05 -18.52 -0.41
N ILE A 706 20.54 -19.45 0.41
CA ILE A 706 20.50 -19.38 1.88
C ILE A 706 21.93 -19.44 2.40
N ASN A 707 22.50 -18.32 2.81
CA ASN A 707 23.91 -18.25 3.17
C ASN A 707 24.18 -17.56 4.52
N HIS A 708 25.25 -17.96 5.20
CA HIS A 708 25.75 -17.29 6.42
C HIS A 708 24.74 -17.16 7.59
N ASN A 709 23.64 -17.91 7.59
CA ASN A 709 22.64 -17.81 8.65
C ASN A 709 23.05 -18.62 9.89
N SER A 710 22.74 -18.11 11.07
CA SER A 710 22.95 -18.78 12.35
C SER A 710 21.62 -19.11 13.01
N MET A 711 21.35 -20.40 13.21
CA MET A 711 20.12 -20.90 13.82
C MET A 711 20.40 -21.75 15.05
N ALA A 712 19.78 -21.40 16.18
CA ALA A 712 20.00 -22.10 17.43
C ALA A 712 18.76 -22.09 18.33
N GLU A 713 18.55 -23.15 19.12
CA GLU A 713 17.51 -23.23 20.16
C GLU A 713 16.07 -22.98 19.66
N ASN A 714 15.80 -23.13 18.36
CA ASN A 714 14.43 -23.10 17.83
C ASN A 714 13.69 -24.37 18.23
N GLY A 715 12.69 -24.25 19.10
CA GLY A 715 12.07 -25.36 19.80
C GLY A 715 13.03 -25.94 20.84
N ALA A 716 13.49 -25.12 21.78
CA ALA A 716 14.50 -25.51 22.78
C ALA A 716 14.18 -26.84 23.50
N LEU A 717 15.21 -27.63 23.77
CA LEU A 717 15.08 -28.85 24.57
C LEU A 717 14.66 -28.48 26.00
N THR A 718 13.57 -29.08 26.46
CA THR A 718 13.04 -28.87 27.82
C THR A 718 13.00 -30.20 28.56
N ASN A 719 12.78 -30.17 29.88
CA ASN A 719 12.62 -31.38 30.70
C ASN A 719 11.27 -32.09 30.48
N ALA A 720 10.47 -31.64 29.52
CA ALA A 720 9.16 -32.24 29.24
C ALA A 720 9.31 -33.64 28.66
N THR A 721 8.48 -34.58 29.12
CA THR A 721 8.49 -35.99 28.70
C THR A 721 7.37 -36.34 27.71
N SER A 722 6.57 -35.35 27.30
CA SER A 722 5.49 -35.54 26.34
C SER A 722 6.03 -35.93 24.97
N ALA A 723 5.27 -36.71 24.22
CA ALA A 723 5.61 -37.05 22.84
C ALA A 723 5.63 -35.79 21.95
N LEU A 724 6.50 -35.78 20.94
CA LEU A 724 6.55 -34.74 19.93
C LEU A 724 5.20 -34.64 19.20
N ILE A 725 4.75 -33.42 18.93
CA ILE A 725 3.55 -33.17 18.13
C ILE A 725 3.93 -33.27 16.64
N PRO A 726 3.17 -34.04 15.83
CA PRO A 726 3.38 -34.10 14.38
C PRO A 726 3.20 -32.75 13.68
N GLY A 727 3.98 -32.49 12.65
CA GLY A 727 3.96 -31.24 11.88
C GLY A 727 5.32 -30.92 11.24
N ARG A 728 5.39 -29.84 10.48
CA ARG A 728 6.62 -29.38 9.81
C ARG A 728 7.61 -28.84 10.85
N ARG A 729 8.75 -29.51 10.96
CA ARG A 729 9.86 -29.12 11.86
C ARG A 729 11.20 -29.26 11.15
N GLY A 730 12.14 -28.40 11.49
CA GLY A 730 13.52 -28.51 11.00
C GLY A 730 14.27 -27.19 11.02
N GLY A 731 15.58 -27.25 10.81
CA GLY A 731 16.40 -26.04 10.71
C GLY A 731 16.07 -25.27 9.43
N ILE A 732 16.41 -25.84 8.28
CA ILE A 732 16.09 -25.35 6.94
C ILE A 732 15.25 -26.41 6.22
N VAL A 733 14.03 -26.06 5.82
CA VAL A 733 13.10 -26.95 5.11
C VAL A 733 12.58 -26.25 3.85
N ILE A 734 13.02 -26.69 2.67
CA ILE A 734 12.72 -26.00 1.41
C ILE A 734 12.27 -26.95 0.30
N GLY A 735 11.25 -26.52 -0.45
CA GLY A 735 10.97 -26.98 -1.81
C GLY A 735 11.68 -26.07 -2.82
N ALA A 736 12.62 -26.61 -3.59
CA ALA A 736 13.47 -25.83 -4.50
C ALA A 736 13.30 -26.27 -5.95
N SER A 737 13.32 -25.33 -6.88
CA SER A 737 13.10 -25.59 -8.30
C SER A 737 13.97 -24.68 -9.16
N SER A 738 14.46 -25.20 -10.28
CA SER A 738 14.99 -24.36 -11.37
C SER A 738 13.98 -24.22 -12.53
N PHE A 739 12.78 -24.79 -12.39
CA PHE A 739 11.67 -24.53 -13.30
C PHE A 739 11.03 -23.18 -12.98
N PRO A 740 10.82 -22.29 -13.97
CA PRO A 740 10.24 -20.96 -13.79
C PRO A 740 8.70 -21.01 -13.76
N LEU A 741 8.12 -21.74 -12.82
CA LEU A 741 6.67 -21.88 -12.65
C LEU A 741 6.01 -20.51 -12.36
N LEU A 742 6.64 -19.63 -11.59
CA LEU A 742 6.11 -18.30 -11.30
C LEU A 742 5.97 -17.45 -12.57
N SER A 743 6.94 -17.54 -13.49
CA SER A 743 6.86 -16.84 -14.78
C SER A 743 5.74 -17.38 -15.66
N LEU A 744 5.47 -18.69 -15.62
CA LEU A 744 4.35 -19.32 -16.34
C LEU A 744 2.99 -18.93 -15.73
N LEU A 745 2.92 -18.83 -14.40
CA LEU A 745 1.75 -18.39 -13.68
C LEU A 745 1.43 -16.92 -13.97
N SER A 746 2.43 -16.04 -13.97
CA SER A 746 2.23 -14.62 -14.28
C SER A 746 1.73 -14.40 -15.71
N THR A 747 2.25 -15.15 -16.70
CA THR A 747 1.75 -15.08 -18.09
C THR A 747 0.31 -15.58 -18.22
N SER A 748 -0.05 -16.63 -17.47
CA SER A 748 -1.40 -17.20 -17.48
C SER A 748 -2.42 -16.27 -16.85
N LEU A 749 -2.04 -15.56 -15.77
CA LEU A 749 -2.91 -14.61 -15.07
C LEU A 749 -3.07 -13.28 -15.82
N SER A 750 -2.07 -12.83 -16.60
CA SER A 750 -2.10 -11.54 -17.31
C SER A 750 -3.00 -11.52 -18.57
N GLY A 751 -3.80 -12.56 -18.83
CA GLY A 751 -4.75 -12.64 -19.96
C GLY A 751 -4.13 -12.63 -21.36
N THR A 752 -2.82 -12.41 -21.49
CA THR A 752 -2.08 -12.46 -22.75
C THR A 752 -2.02 -13.90 -23.25
N LYS A 753 -2.85 -14.23 -24.26
CA LYS A 753 -2.89 -15.54 -24.97
C LYS A 753 -1.63 -15.82 -25.80
N SER A 754 -0.45 -15.44 -25.33
CA SER A 754 0.82 -15.68 -26.01
C SER A 754 1.64 -16.70 -25.22
N MET A 755 1.40 -17.98 -25.47
CA MET A 755 2.37 -19.05 -25.15
C MET A 755 3.70 -18.89 -25.93
N VAL A 756 3.87 -17.84 -26.73
CA VAL A 756 5.06 -17.57 -27.54
C VAL A 756 6.22 -17.04 -26.69
N GLY A 757 5.97 -16.55 -25.46
CA GLY A 757 7.03 -16.13 -24.52
C GLY A 757 7.82 -17.29 -23.88
N VAL A 758 7.25 -18.50 -23.85
CA VAL A 758 7.87 -19.71 -23.24
C VAL A 758 8.85 -20.39 -24.21
N ALA A 759 8.91 -19.95 -25.47
CA ALA A 759 9.79 -20.53 -26.49
C ALA A 759 11.22 -19.95 -26.49
N ASN A 760 11.49 -18.82 -25.81
CA ASN A 760 12.85 -18.27 -25.64
C ASN A 760 13.54 -18.85 -24.40
N THR A 761 13.47 -20.17 -24.23
CA THR A 761 14.01 -20.95 -23.10
C THR A 761 15.53 -21.16 -23.14
N SER A 762 16.27 -20.16 -23.59
CA SER A 762 17.71 -20.02 -23.30
C SER A 762 17.95 -19.78 -21.80
N ALA A 763 16.94 -19.26 -21.08
CA ALA A 763 17.00 -18.97 -19.64
C ALA A 763 16.83 -20.20 -18.72
N LEU A 764 16.46 -21.37 -19.26
CA LEU A 764 16.44 -22.65 -18.52
C LEU A 764 17.85 -23.26 -18.34
N LEU A 765 18.88 -22.69 -18.97
CA LEU A 765 20.23 -23.23 -18.98
C LEU A 765 21.09 -22.55 -17.90
N GLY A 766 21.21 -23.20 -16.73
CA GLY A 766 22.31 -22.94 -15.78
C GLY A 766 21.97 -22.31 -14.43
N ARG A 767 20.70 -22.05 -14.11
CA ARG A 767 20.31 -21.55 -12.76
C ARG A 767 20.22 -22.72 -11.77
N PRO A 768 20.81 -22.60 -10.56
CA PRO A 768 20.61 -23.60 -9.50
C PRO A 768 19.17 -23.52 -8.97
N ALA A 769 18.64 -24.65 -8.51
CA ALA A 769 17.42 -24.69 -7.73
C ALA A 769 17.64 -24.11 -6.32
N ALA A 770 18.73 -24.52 -5.67
CA ALA A 770 19.11 -23.99 -4.36
C ALA A 770 20.63 -23.98 -4.13
N ARG A 771 21.12 -22.96 -3.44
CA ARG A 771 22.44 -22.90 -2.80
C ARG A 771 22.26 -22.67 -1.31
N VAL A 772 22.91 -23.51 -0.51
CA VAL A 772 22.89 -23.45 0.96
C VAL A 772 24.32 -23.46 1.44
N HIS A 773 24.92 -22.28 1.67
CA HIS A 773 26.36 -22.15 1.93
C HIS A 773 26.66 -21.51 3.29
N ASP A 774 27.68 -21.99 3.99
CA ASP A 774 28.25 -21.32 5.17
C ASP A 774 27.25 -21.06 6.33
N ASN A 775 26.19 -21.87 6.46
CA ASN A 775 25.21 -21.74 7.55
C ASN A 775 25.60 -22.57 8.78
N ILE A 776 25.18 -22.10 9.95
CA ILE A 776 25.26 -22.84 11.23
C ILE A 776 23.84 -23.13 11.69
N VAL A 777 23.47 -24.41 11.74
CA VAL A 777 22.11 -24.85 12.03
C VAL A 777 22.13 -25.88 13.15
N ASN A 778 21.65 -25.47 14.32
CA ASN A 778 21.43 -26.34 15.46
C ASN A 778 19.93 -26.54 15.70
N GLN A 779 19.41 -27.70 15.29
CA GLN A 779 18.01 -28.08 15.41
C GLN A 779 17.79 -29.03 16.61
N PRO A 780 17.09 -28.61 17.67
CA PRO A 780 16.76 -29.47 18.80
C PRO A 780 16.02 -30.76 18.43
N ALA A 781 15.04 -30.69 17.52
CA ALA A 781 14.25 -31.85 17.10
C ALA A 781 13.77 -31.72 15.65
N GLY A 782 14.03 -32.74 14.83
CA GLY A 782 13.83 -32.73 13.36
C GLY A 782 15.16 -32.57 12.61
N GLN A 783 15.15 -32.64 11.29
CA GLN A 783 16.37 -32.46 10.49
C GLN A 783 16.89 -31.02 10.59
N ALA A 784 18.22 -30.86 10.54
CA ALA A 784 18.82 -29.55 10.36
C ALA A 784 18.64 -29.04 8.92
N LEU A 785 18.65 -29.93 7.93
CA LEU A 785 18.42 -29.60 6.53
C LEU A 785 17.49 -30.60 5.84
N THR A 786 16.46 -30.10 5.19
CA THR A 786 15.57 -30.86 4.30
C THR A 786 15.39 -30.10 2.99
N ILE A 787 15.78 -30.72 1.87
CA ILE A 787 15.62 -30.16 0.53
C ILE A 787 14.85 -31.15 -0.36
N LEU A 788 13.73 -30.70 -0.90
CA LEU A 788 13.04 -31.34 -2.02
C LEU A 788 13.30 -30.50 -3.27
N ALA A 789 14.07 -31.02 -4.23
CA ALA A 789 14.57 -30.24 -5.36
C ALA A 789 14.20 -30.78 -6.74
N ILE A 790 14.03 -29.86 -7.69
CA ILE A 790 14.03 -30.14 -9.13
C ILE A 790 15.01 -29.16 -9.81
N GLY A 791 16.26 -29.58 -9.95
CA GLY A 791 17.33 -28.76 -10.56
C GLY A 791 18.65 -28.88 -9.80
N PRO A 792 19.72 -28.16 -10.21
CA PRO A 792 21.01 -28.25 -9.53
C PRO A 792 20.95 -27.73 -8.08
N VAL A 793 21.54 -28.47 -7.14
CA VAL A 793 21.59 -28.11 -5.71
C VAL A 793 23.04 -28.05 -5.24
N SER A 794 23.40 -27.04 -4.45
CA SER A 794 24.73 -26.90 -3.86
C SER A 794 24.64 -26.66 -2.35
N VAL A 795 25.23 -27.54 -1.55
CA VAL A 795 25.29 -27.45 -0.09
C VAL A 795 26.75 -27.51 0.34
N VAL A 796 27.32 -26.39 0.81
CA VAL A 796 28.77 -26.24 1.00
C VAL A 796 29.10 -25.53 2.31
N ASN A 797 30.12 -25.99 3.03
CA ASN A 797 30.68 -25.34 4.23
C ASN A 797 29.68 -25.11 5.39
N ASN A 798 28.60 -25.90 5.49
CA ASN A 798 27.64 -25.72 6.58
C ASN A 798 27.97 -26.56 7.81
N HIS A 799 27.43 -26.15 8.96
CA HIS A 799 27.37 -26.95 10.18
C HIS A 799 25.91 -27.34 10.48
N PHE A 800 25.61 -28.63 10.47
CA PHE A 800 24.28 -29.18 10.72
C PHE A 800 24.27 -30.05 11.97
N ASN A 801 23.54 -29.65 13.01
CA ASN A 801 23.34 -30.44 14.21
C ASN A 801 21.85 -30.75 14.42
N SER A 802 21.53 -32.00 14.74
CA SER A 802 20.17 -32.42 15.15
C SER A 802 20.21 -33.36 16.36
N GLU A 803 19.54 -33.01 17.46
CA GLU A 803 19.59 -33.80 18.70
C GLU A 803 18.56 -34.94 18.76
N LEU A 804 17.34 -34.68 18.28
CA LEU A 804 16.22 -35.62 18.28
C LEU A 804 15.67 -35.81 16.87
N SER A 805 15.27 -37.03 16.54
CA SER A 805 14.52 -37.30 15.31
C SER A 805 13.12 -36.70 15.42
N GLY A 806 12.57 -36.26 14.29
CA GLY A 806 11.17 -35.87 14.21
C GLY A 806 10.21 -37.07 14.20
N THR A 807 8.96 -36.81 13.79
CA THR A 807 7.88 -37.81 13.81
C THR A 807 7.51 -38.33 12.43
N GLU A 808 7.88 -37.61 11.37
CA GLU A 808 7.50 -37.95 10.00
C GLU A 808 8.38 -39.07 9.43
N PHE A 809 7.90 -39.73 8.37
CA PHE A 809 8.63 -40.82 7.72
C PHE A 809 10.05 -40.41 7.30
N PHE A 810 10.22 -39.24 6.67
CA PHE A 810 11.53 -38.74 6.26
C PHE A 810 12.42 -38.38 7.46
N ASP A 811 11.83 -37.99 8.59
CA ASP A 811 12.56 -37.72 9.84
C ASP A 811 13.11 -39.00 10.43
N LEU A 812 12.36 -40.10 10.37
CA LEU A 812 12.79 -41.41 10.83
C LEU A 812 13.77 -42.07 9.86
N LEU A 813 13.74 -41.70 8.57
CA LEU A 813 14.72 -42.15 7.58
C LEU A 813 16.06 -41.41 7.74
N ALA A 814 16.02 -40.09 7.87
CA ALA A 814 17.17 -39.20 7.92
C ALA A 814 17.08 -38.25 9.12
N GLY A 815 18.05 -38.37 10.04
CA GLY A 815 18.02 -37.68 11.32
C GLY A 815 18.51 -36.24 11.25
N THR A 816 19.48 -35.92 10.39
CA THR A 816 20.08 -34.57 10.34
C THR A 816 19.97 -33.91 8.98
N VAL A 817 20.21 -34.64 7.90
CA VAL A 817 20.17 -34.10 6.52
C VAL A 817 19.37 -35.03 5.60
N ALA A 818 18.37 -34.47 4.92
CA ALA A 818 17.59 -35.15 3.90
C ALA A 818 17.58 -34.32 2.60
N ILE A 819 18.08 -34.87 1.50
CA ILE A 819 18.04 -34.22 0.18
C ILE A 819 17.47 -35.19 -0.84
N VAL A 820 16.45 -34.74 -1.57
CA VAL A 820 15.82 -35.49 -2.65
C VAL A 820 15.78 -34.62 -3.89
N ASN A 821 16.59 -34.95 -4.89
CA ASN A 821 16.66 -34.21 -6.14
C ASN A 821 16.11 -35.03 -7.31
N PHE A 822 15.00 -34.56 -7.88
CA PHE A 822 14.34 -35.18 -9.02
C PHE A 822 14.76 -34.59 -10.38
N GLY A 823 15.74 -33.67 -10.40
CA GLY A 823 16.33 -33.17 -11.64
C GLY A 823 16.98 -34.29 -12.47
N GLY A 824 16.94 -34.19 -13.80
CA GLY A 824 17.53 -35.20 -14.70
C GLY A 824 16.64 -36.40 -15.04
N LEU A 825 15.36 -36.43 -14.65
CA LEU A 825 14.38 -37.48 -15.01
C LEU A 825 14.37 -37.88 -16.50
N ASN A 826 14.66 -36.92 -17.38
CA ASN A 826 14.75 -37.14 -18.83
C ASN A 826 15.89 -38.07 -19.27
N ARG A 827 16.95 -38.19 -18.47
CA ARG A 827 18.16 -38.96 -18.79
C ARG A 827 18.02 -40.46 -18.55
N LEU A 828 17.01 -40.89 -17.79
CA LEU A 828 16.73 -42.30 -17.50
C LEU A 828 16.06 -43.05 -18.66
N GLY A 829 15.73 -42.38 -19.77
CA GLY A 829 15.23 -43.04 -20.98
C GLY A 829 13.88 -43.75 -20.83
N THR A 830 13.16 -43.56 -19.72
CA THR A 830 11.83 -44.15 -19.47
C THR A 830 10.76 -43.30 -20.17
N PRO A 831 10.18 -43.75 -21.30
CA PRO A 831 9.06 -43.07 -21.92
C PRO A 831 7.81 -43.44 -21.09
N GLY A 832 7.43 -42.59 -20.14
CA GLY A 832 6.26 -42.88 -19.30
C GLY A 832 6.04 -41.97 -18.09
N LEU A 833 7.01 -41.12 -17.72
CA LEU A 833 6.85 -40.10 -16.67
C LEU A 833 6.77 -38.67 -17.22
N ALA A 834 6.64 -38.51 -18.53
CA ALA A 834 6.53 -37.21 -19.21
C ALA A 834 5.13 -36.55 -19.12
N GLY A 835 4.38 -36.88 -18.06
CA GLY A 835 3.05 -36.36 -17.79
C GLY A 835 2.81 -36.33 -16.29
N ILE A 836 3.62 -35.58 -15.55
CA ILE A 836 3.31 -35.30 -14.15
C ILE A 836 2.28 -34.18 -14.15
N ASN A 837 0.99 -34.52 -13.98
CA ASN A 837 0.03 -33.56 -13.46
C ASN A 837 0.38 -33.36 -11.99
N VAL A 838 1.18 -32.34 -11.71
CA VAL A 838 1.31 -31.80 -10.36
C VAL A 838 0.00 -31.08 -10.09
N SER A 839 -0.98 -31.78 -9.52
CA SER A 839 -2.15 -31.05 -9.01
C SER A 839 -1.69 -30.21 -7.81
N PRO A 840 -2.29 -29.03 -7.57
CA PRO A 840 -2.02 -28.25 -6.36
C PRO A 840 -2.17 -29.07 -5.07
N GLU A 841 -2.96 -30.15 -5.10
CA GLU A 841 -3.11 -31.11 -3.99
C GLU A 841 -1.86 -31.96 -3.70
N ALA A 842 -0.98 -32.18 -4.70
CA ALA A 842 0.26 -32.96 -4.54
C ALA A 842 1.41 -32.14 -3.90
N LEU A 843 1.45 -30.82 -4.10
CA LEU A 843 2.39 -29.92 -3.38
C LEU A 843 1.90 -29.56 -1.98
N SER A 844 0.59 -29.53 -1.74
CA SER A 844 -0.02 -29.11 -0.46
C SER A 844 -0.11 -30.20 0.60
N GLY A 845 0.31 -31.44 0.30
CA GLY A 845 0.35 -32.53 1.29
C GLY A 845 -1.00 -32.94 1.87
N ALA A 846 -2.12 -32.53 1.26
CA ALA A 846 -3.43 -32.53 1.91
C ALA A 846 -4.22 -33.86 1.83
N THR A 847 -3.66 -34.97 1.34
CA THR A 847 -4.35 -36.29 1.39
C THR A 847 -3.44 -37.46 1.75
N LYS A 848 -3.96 -38.40 2.57
CA LYS A 848 -3.35 -39.70 2.91
C LYS A 848 -3.42 -40.74 1.76
N ARG A 849 -3.56 -40.32 0.50
CA ARG A 849 -3.66 -41.25 -0.65
C ARG A 849 -2.63 -40.90 -1.72
N ASN A 850 -1.58 -41.72 -1.78
CA ASN A 850 -0.67 -41.81 -2.92
C ASN A 850 -1.41 -42.42 -4.12
N SER A 851 -2.04 -41.60 -4.96
CA SER A 851 -2.52 -42.05 -6.26
C SER A 851 -1.84 -41.28 -7.37
N PHE A 852 -0.75 -41.89 -7.86
CA PHE A 852 -0.05 -41.53 -9.09
C PHE A 852 -0.90 -41.98 -10.29
N VAL A 853 -1.26 -41.05 -11.17
CA VAL A 853 -1.93 -41.39 -12.44
C VAL A 853 -1.18 -40.71 -13.59
N ALA A 854 -0.59 -41.50 -14.48
CA ALA A 854 0.13 -41.04 -15.66
C ALA A 854 -0.84 -40.83 -16.86
N PRO A 855 -0.81 -39.70 -17.57
CA PRO A 855 -1.48 -39.51 -18.85
C PRO A 855 -0.75 -40.24 -19.99
N GLN A 856 -1.51 -40.76 -20.96
CA GLN A 856 -1.03 -41.64 -22.02
C GLN A 856 -0.53 -40.96 -23.32
N ASN A 857 -0.42 -39.63 -23.41
CA ASN A 857 -0.13 -38.98 -24.70
C ASN A 857 1.20 -38.23 -24.73
N SER A 858 2.01 -38.57 -25.73
CA SER A 858 3.39 -38.12 -25.97
C SER A 858 3.50 -37.01 -27.02
N GLN A 859 4.24 -35.94 -26.67
CA GLN A 859 5.09 -35.01 -27.47
C GLN A 859 4.75 -33.51 -27.30
N PRO A 860 5.73 -32.56 -27.32
CA PRO A 860 7.20 -32.67 -27.43
C PRO A 860 8.04 -31.93 -26.32
N ASN A 861 9.28 -32.38 -26.12
CA ASN A 861 10.47 -31.66 -25.60
C ASN A 861 10.33 -30.59 -24.49
N LEU A 862 9.90 -30.95 -23.28
CA LEU A 862 10.32 -30.20 -22.09
C LEU A 862 11.75 -30.63 -21.71
N LEU A 863 12.76 -29.78 -21.92
CA LEU A 863 14.09 -30.00 -21.34
C LEU A 863 13.96 -29.84 -19.82
N PHE A 864 13.95 -30.95 -19.07
CA PHE A 864 14.05 -30.90 -17.62
C PHE A 864 15.47 -30.46 -17.24
N PRO A 865 15.61 -29.65 -16.18
CA PRO A 865 16.91 -29.23 -15.68
C PRO A 865 17.72 -30.43 -15.19
N GLY A 866 19.05 -30.28 -15.20
CA GLY A 866 19.96 -31.28 -14.62
C GLY A 866 19.73 -31.42 -13.11
N GLY A 867 20.01 -32.60 -12.56
CA GLY A 867 19.82 -32.91 -11.13
C GLY A 867 21.12 -32.92 -10.33
N ASN A 868 22.16 -32.22 -10.77
CA ASN A 868 23.46 -32.25 -10.10
C ASN A 868 23.33 -31.78 -8.65
N THR A 869 23.67 -32.64 -7.69
CA THR A 869 23.67 -32.33 -6.25
C THR A 869 25.10 -32.33 -5.74
N LEU A 870 25.57 -31.16 -5.26
CA LEU A 870 26.86 -31.00 -4.62
C LEU A 870 26.68 -30.87 -3.12
N PHE A 871 27.37 -31.71 -2.34
CA PHE A 871 27.36 -31.68 -0.87
C PHE A 871 28.80 -31.78 -0.36
N ASN A 872 29.47 -30.64 -0.13
CA ASN A 872 30.91 -30.62 0.14
C ASN A 872 31.28 -29.83 1.39
N ASN A 873 32.35 -30.25 2.08
CA ASN A 873 32.94 -29.53 3.23
C ASN A 873 31.95 -29.24 4.37
N ASN A 874 30.87 -30.03 4.49
CA ASN A 874 29.88 -29.84 5.55
C ASN A 874 30.27 -30.65 6.79
N GLN A 875 29.88 -30.14 7.95
CA GLN A 875 29.95 -30.81 9.23
C GLN A 875 28.55 -31.21 9.67
N THR A 876 28.32 -32.49 9.91
CA THR A 876 27.02 -33.02 10.32
C THR A 876 27.13 -33.75 11.64
N ARG A 877 26.20 -33.53 12.56
CA ARG A 877 26.09 -34.28 13.81
C ARG A 877 24.65 -34.69 14.10
N SER A 878 24.45 -35.98 14.36
CA SER A 878 23.22 -36.56 14.88
C SER A 878 23.40 -36.95 16.34
N GLY A 879 22.53 -36.44 17.21
CA GLY A 879 22.57 -36.61 18.65
C GLY A 879 22.31 -38.04 19.12
N ILE A 880 22.72 -38.33 20.36
CA ILE A 880 22.62 -39.68 20.96
C ILE A 880 21.16 -40.18 21.08
N LYS A 881 20.22 -39.25 21.24
CA LYS A 881 18.79 -39.55 21.38
C LYS A 881 18.05 -39.55 20.04
N ASN A 882 18.74 -39.30 18.93
CA ASN A 882 18.16 -39.35 17.60
C ASN A 882 17.87 -40.82 17.23
N THR A 883 16.63 -41.13 16.82
CA THR A 883 16.20 -42.51 16.53
C THR A 883 16.06 -42.82 15.04
N SER A 884 16.60 -41.98 14.17
CA SER A 884 16.53 -42.18 12.72
C SER A 884 17.44 -43.31 12.25
N LEU A 885 17.07 -43.95 11.15
CA LEU A 885 17.88 -45.00 10.52
C LEU A 885 19.23 -44.46 10.04
N THR A 886 19.22 -43.26 9.45
CA THR A 886 20.41 -42.63 8.88
C THR A 886 20.68 -41.25 9.47
N SER A 887 21.94 -40.80 9.51
CA SER A 887 22.24 -39.39 9.81
C SER A 887 21.99 -38.51 8.60
N GLN A 888 22.42 -38.97 7.43
CA GLN A 888 22.31 -38.28 6.15
C GLN A 888 21.72 -39.21 5.10
N TRP A 889 20.69 -38.73 4.38
CA TRP A 889 20.13 -39.40 3.22
C TRP A 889 20.05 -38.43 2.04
N ILE A 890 20.88 -38.68 1.02
CA ILE A 890 20.99 -37.82 -0.16
C ILE A 890 20.70 -38.67 -1.40
N PHE A 891 19.63 -38.31 -2.09
CA PHE A 891 19.18 -38.93 -3.32
C PHE A 891 19.20 -37.91 -4.46
N SER A 892 19.73 -38.31 -5.62
CA SER A 892 19.58 -37.57 -6.87
C SER A 892 19.28 -38.52 -8.02
N ILE A 893 18.46 -38.08 -8.97
CA ILE A 893 18.27 -38.82 -10.23
C ILE A 893 19.47 -38.67 -11.18
N ASP A 894 20.31 -37.66 -11.00
CA ASP A 894 21.44 -37.33 -11.89
C ASP A 894 22.79 -37.66 -11.21
N ASP A 895 23.56 -36.65 -10.81
CA ASP A 895 24.88 -36.79 -10.18
C ASP A 895 24.87 -36.37 -8.69
N ILE A 896 25.63 -37.07 -7.86
CA ILE A 896 26.04 -36.61 -6.52
C ILE A 896 27.56 -36.41 -6.49
N GLY A 897 27.99 -35.21 -6.12
CA GLY A 897 29.34 -34.94 -5.63
C GLY A 897 29.33 -34.77 -4.11
N PHE A 898 30.11 -35.58 -3.40
CA PHE A 898 30.21 -35.60 -1.95
C PHE A 898 31.68 -35.62 -1.53
N ASP A 899 32.24 -34.48 -1.15
CA ASP A 899 33.68 -34.34 -0.92
C ASP A 899 34.01 -33.55 0.35
N GLY A 900 35.04 -33.99 1.11
CA GLY A 900 35.56 -33.23 2.25
C GLY A 900 34.61 -33.12 3.47
N ASN A 901 33.60 -33.99 3.60
CA ASN A 901 32.60 -33.87 4.67
C ASN A 901 33.03 -34.56 5.97
N GLN A 902 32.55 -34.05 7.10
CA GLN A 902 32.70 -34.67 8.41
C GLN A 902 31.32 -34.99 8.98
N SER A 903 31.07 -36.26 9.34
CA SER A 903 29.76 -36.69 9.84
C SER A 903 29.87 -37.52 11.11
N GLU A 904 29.17 -37.12 12.17
CA GLU A 904 29.08 -37.84 13.43
C GLU A 904 27.66 -38.38 13.64
N CYS A 905 27.49 -39.71 13.64
CA CYS A 905 26.23 -40.39 13.87
C CYS A 905 26.23 -41.09 15.24
N LEU A 906 25.72 -40.41 16.26
CA LEU A 906 25.72 -40.92 17.64
C LEU A 906 24.46 -41.73 17.98
N GLY A 907 23.34 -41.40 17.33
CA GLY A 907 22.04 -42.05 17.48
C GLY A 907 21.84 -43.31 16.63
N GLY A 908 20.60 -43.73 16.50
CA GLY A 908 20.16 -44.86 15.68
C GLY A 908 18.89 -45.55 16.20
N ILE A 909 18.34 -46.46 15.40
CA ILE A 909 17.16 -47.26 15.79
C ILE A 909 17.59 -48.33 16.79
N PRO A 910 17.01 -48.38 18.01
CA PRO A 910 17.28 -49.47 18.94
C PRO A 910 16.81 -50.83 18.39
N ILE A 911 17.71 -51.82 18.28
CA ILE A 911 17.37 -53.21 17.95
C ILE A 911 17.59 -54.08 19.20
N GLN A 912 16.53 -54.78 19.66
CA GLN A 912 16.55 -55.55 20.90
C GLN A 912 16.89 -54.68 22.14
N LYS A 913 17.06 -55.27 23.33
CA LYS A 913 17.37 -54.50 24.56
C LYS A 913 18.81 -53.96 24.62
N THR A 914 19.68 -54.27 23.64
CA THR A 914 21.13 -54.02 23.75
C THR A 914 21.83 -53.52 22.47
N GLY A 915 21.21 -53.55 21.28
CA GLY A 915 21.84 -53.16 20.00
C GLY A 915 21.24 -51.90 19.36
N ILE A 916 21.94 -51.33 18.37
CA ILE A 916 21.50 -50.15 17.60
C ILE A 916 21.72 -50.43 16.11
N LEU A 917 20.75 -50.07 15.26
CA LEU A 917 20.88 -49.95 13.81
C LEU A 917 21.13 -48.49 13.44
N ALA A 918 22.26 -48.20 12.83
CA ALA A 918 22.54 -46.85 12.34
C ALA A 918 23.38 -46.91 11.06
N ILE A 919 23.01 -46.10 10.08
CA ILE A 919 23.84 -45.84 8.90
C ILE A 919 24.20 -44.36 8.94
N ASN A 920 25.47 -44.00 8.96
CA ASN A 920 25.85 -42.60 9.06
C ASN A 920 25.39 -41.83 7.80
N THR A 921 25.88 -42.22 6.62
CA THR A 921 25.48 -41.57 5.36
C THR A 921 25.02 -42.59 4.30
N VAL A 922 23.91 -42.29 3.64
CA VAL A 922 23.41 -42.98 2.45
C VAL A 922 23.37 -42.00 1.27
N LEU A 923 24.02 -42.39 0.17
CA LEU A 923 24.04 -41.65 -1.08
C LEU A 923 23.50 -42.51 -2.21
N TRP A 924 22.58 -41.99 -3.00
CA TRP A 924 22.04 -42.70 -4.16
C TRP A 924 21.90 -41.76 -5.37
N ALA A 925 22.61 -42.07 -6.46
CA ALA A 925 22.52 -41.32 -7.71
C ALA A 925 22.72 -42.15 -8.98
N THR A 926 22.49 -41.57 -10.16
CA THR A 926 22.85 -42.24 -11.43
C THR A 926 24.39 -42.28 -11.58
N THR A 927 25.07 -41.17 -11.30
CA THR A 927 26.52 -41.09 -11.14
C THR A 927 26.87 -40.51 -9.78
N LEU A 928 27.96 -41.00 -9.16
CA LEU A 928 28.28 -40.65 -7.78
C LEU A 928 29.79 -40.57 -7.56
N ARG A 929 30.22 -39.50 -6.87
CA ARG A 929 31.59 -39.29 -6.39
C ARG A 929 31.55 -39.00 -4.89
N ALA A 930 32.16 -39.85 -4.08
CA ALA A 930 32.29 -39.70 -2.64
C ALA A 930 33.76 -39.82 -2.20
N SER A 931 34.37 -38.72 -1.77
CA SER A 931 35.79 -38.65 -1.45
C SER A 931 36.12 -37.81 -0.21
N ASP A 932 37.34 -38.01 0.32
CA ASP A 932 37.98 -37.23 1.38
C ASP A 932 37.11 -36.95 2.63
N SER A 933 36.19 -37.86 2.96
CA SER A 933 35.22 -37.65 4.04
C SER A 933 35.51 -38.49 5.29
N ARG A 934 35.16 -37.97 6.46
CA ARG A 934 35.33 -38.61 7.78
C ARG A 934 33.99 -38.93 8.43
N PHE A 935 33.72 -40.20 8.69
CA PHE A 935 32.47 -40.71 9.27
C PHE A 935 32.69 -41.34 10.64
N LYS A 936 32.24 -40.68 11.70
CA LYS A 936 32.34 -41.17 13.09
C LYS A 936 31.01 -41.72 13.58
N GLU A 937 31.06 -42.83 14.30
CA GLU A 937 29.91 -43.39 14.98
C GLU A 937 30.25 -43.74 16.43
N MET A 938 29.24 -43.94 17.28
CA MET A 938 29.50 -44.30 18.69
C MET A 938 30.28 -45.62 18.79
N PRO A 939 31.39 -45.70 19.57
CA PRO A 939 32.15 -46.93 19.74
C PRO A 939 31.32 -48.03 20.40
N ASP A 940 31.19 -49.20 19.76
CA ASP A 940 30.43 -50.34 20.25
C ASP A 940 31.22 -51.18 21.29
N ALA A 941 31.75 -50.54 22.34
CA ALA A 941 32.48 -51.24 23.40
C ALA A 941 31.54 -52.17 24.20
N GLY A 942 31.44 -53.43 23.77
CA GLY A 942 30.73 -54.51 24.47
C GLY A 942 29.29 -54.82 24.00
N LYS A 943 28.81 -54.23 22.89
CA LYS A 943 27.47 -54.51 22.33
C LYS A 943 27.56 -55.36 21.06
N SER A 944 27.49 -56.68 21.21
CA SER A 944 27.64 -57.65 20.12
C SER A 944 26.57 -57.58 19.01
N ASN A 945 25.46 -56.88 19.26
CA ASN A 945 24.27 -56.85 18.38
C ASN A 945 24.05 -55.49 17.68
N SER A 946 25.00 -54.55 17.75
CA SER A 946 24.92 -53.28 17.01
C SER A 946 25.30 -53.49 15.54
N ILE A 947 24.54 -52.87 14.63
CA ILE A 947 24.82 -52.81 13.19
C ILE A 947 25.03 -51.34 12.83
N ARG A 948 26.29 -50.97 12.59
CA ARG A 948 26.69 -49.62 12.19
C ARG A 948 27.40 -49.64 10.85
N THR A 949 27.10 -48.67 10.00
CA THR A 949 27.71 -48.48 8.68
C THR A 949 28.08 -47.01 8.53
N SER A 950 29.30 -46.73 8.06
CA SER A 950 29.78 -45.35 7.89
C SER A 950 29.28 -44.72 6.60
N LEU A 951 29.33 -45.44 5.49
CA LEU A 951 28.88 -44.91 4.21
C LEU A 951 28.28 -46.01 3.35
N PHE A 952 27.12 -45.74 2.76
CA PHE A 952 26.48 -46.60 1.78
C PHE A 952 26.23 -45.79 0.50
N THR A 953 26.92 -46.12 -0.59
CA THR A 953 26.76 -45.47 -1.89
C THR A 953 26.16 -46.44 -2.90
N LEU A 954 25.11 -45.98 -3.59
CA LEU A 954 24.43 -46.72 -4.64
C LEU A 954 24.44 -45.90 -5.93
N SER A 955 24.97 -46.48 -7.01
CA SER A 955 24.87 -45.89 -8.34
C SER A 955 24.32 -46.83 -9.39
N ILE A 956 23.79 -46.25 -10.47
CA ILE A 956 23.36 -47.00 -11.66
C ILE A 956 24.48 -47.09 -12.70
N LEU A 957 25.24 -46.02 -12.93
CA LEU A 957 26.25 -45.97 -14.00
C LEU A 957 27.69 -45.94 -13.48
N MET A 958 28.04 -44.96 -12.66
CA MET A 958 29.40 -44.75 -12.16
C MET A 958 29.38 -44.47 -10.66
N ASN A 959 30.19 -45.21 -9.90
CA ASN A 959 30.40 -45.00 -8.47
C ASN A 959 31.90 -44.87 -8.21
N ASN A 960 32.36 -43.68 -7.87
CA ASN A 960 33.70 -43.46 -7.34
C ASN A 960 33.60 -43.13 -5.84
N THR A 961 33.82 -44.12 -4.99
CA THR A 961 33.87 -43.95 -3.54
C THR A 961 35.28 -44.30 -3.06
N THR A 962 36.14 -43.31 -2.83
CA THR A 962 37.58 -43.50 -2.56
C THR A 962 38.09 -42.51 -1.52
N THR A 963 39.22 -42.80 -0.86
CA THR A 963 39.90 -41.88 0.11
C THR A 963 39.11 -41.46 1.35
N ASN A 964 38.03 -42.18 1.71
CA ASN A 964 37.22 -41.88 2.90
C ASN A 964 37.74 -42.62 4.14
N GLN A 965 37.41 -42.09 5.33
CA GLN A 965 37.73 -42.68 6.63
C GLN A 965 36.46 -42.92 7.45
N GLY A 966 36.15 -44.18 7.77
CA GLY A 966 34.98 -44.57 8.58
C GLY A 966 35.35 -45.34 9.85
N ASP A 967 34.56 -45.20 10.92
CA ASP A 967 34.71 -46.09 12.08
C ASP A 967 34.18 -47.50 11.75
N HIS A 968 33.19 -47.60 10.85
CA HIS A 968 32.55 -48.84 10.39
C HIS A 968 32.56 -48.97 8.86
N CYS A 969 31.85 -49.98 8.36
CA CYS A 969 31.86 -50.36 6.95
C CYS A 969 31.51 -49.22 5.98
N ILE A 970 32.22 -49.22 4.85
CA ILE A 970 31.92 -48.39 3.68
C ILE A 970 31.53 -49.34 2.55
N PHE A 971 30.32 -49.18 2.01
CA PHE A 971 29.79 -49.96 0.90
C PHE A 971 29.64 -49.07 -0.32
N ALA A 972 30.18 -49.52 -1.45
CA ALA A 972 30.05 -48.88 -2.75
C ALA A 972 29.48 -49.88 -3.75
N ILE A 973 28.26 -49.64 -4.22
CA ILE A 973 27.54 -50.54 -5.10
C ILE A 973 27.25 -49.82 -6.41
N ASN A 974 27.59 -50.48 -7.52
CA ASN A 974 27.14 -50.12 -8.86
C ASN A 974 26.23 -51.23 -9.39
N THR A 975 24.95 -50.92 -9.62
CA THR A 975 23.94 -51.94 -9.98
C THR A 975 24.10 -52.50 -11.39
N ASN A 976 24.81 -51.81 -12.29
CA ASN A 976 25.07 -52.28 -13.66
C ASN A 976 26.41 -53.02 -13.81
N ALA A 977 27.20 -53.17 -12.73
CA ALA A 977 28.41 -53.97 -12.77
C ALA A 977 28.04 -55.47 -12.85
N ILE A 978 28.11 -56.02 -14.06
CA ILE A 978 27.92 -57.46 -14.32
C ILE A 978 29.07 -58.21 -13.63
N ALA A 979 28.71 -59.05 -12.66
CA ALA A 979 29.56 -59.87 -11.77
C ALA A 979 30.16 -59.14 -10.56
N SER A 980 29.59 -59.42 -9.38
CA SER A 980 30.05 -59.06 -8.02
C SER A 980 30.49 -57.61 -7.84
N PRO A 981 29.69 -56.72 -7.20
CA PRO A 981 30.10 -55.33 -7.01
C PRO A 981 31.48 -55.31 -6.34
N PRO A 982 32.54 -54.77 -6.97
CA PRO A 982 33.82 -54.66 -6.31
C PRO A 982 33.60 -53.76 -5.09
N LEU A 983 33.84 -54.28 -3.89
CA LEU A 983 34.04 -53.42 -2.73
C LEU A 983 35.23 -52.53 -3.09
N VAL A 984 35.00 -51.27 -3.43
CA VAL A 984 36.08 -50.33 -3.78
C VAL A 984 36.84 -50.02 -2.49
N THR A 985 37.81 -50.88 -2.19
CA THR A 985 38.73 -50.75 -1.06
C THR A 985 39.90 -49.83 -1.38
N ASP A 986 40.06 -49.42 -2.64
CA ASP A 986 41.14 -48.55 -3.07
C ASP A 986 41.03 -47.17 -2.40
N GLY A 987 41.91 -46.93 -1.43
CA GLY A 987 42.07 -45.67 -0.72
C GLY A 987 41.16 -45.44 0.49
N ASN A 988 40.10 -46.23 0.71
CA ASN A 988 39.23 -46.08 1.89
C ASN A 988 39.83 -46.77 3.13
N GLN A 989 39.71 -46.15 4.31
CA GLN A 989 40.19 -46.68 5.59
C GLN A 989 39.02 -46.90 6.55
N VAL A 990 38.93 -48.09 7.15
CA VAL A 990 37.87 -48.45 8.10
C VAL A 990 38.49 -49.00 9.39
N LEU A 991 38.07 -48.47 10.55
CA LEU A 991 38.57 -48.92 11.85
C LEU A 991 38.03 -50.30 12.25
N ASN A 992 36.71 -50.50 12.19
CA ASN A 992 36.06 -51.77 12.52
C ASN A 992 35.45 -52.45 11.28
N ALA A 993 36.21 -53.35 10.66
CA ALA A 993 35.78 -54.09 9.47
C ALA A 993 35.07 -55.43 9.77
N THR A 994 34.73 -55.72 11.04
CA THR A 994 34.25 -57.05 11.46
C THR A 994 32.94 -57.45 10.77
N PHE A 995 31.99 -56.50 10.68
CA PHE A 995 30.70 -56.72 10.01
C PHE A 995 30.85 -56.89 8.49
N CYS A 996 31.70 -56.09 7.83
CA CYS A 996 31.83 -56.10 6.37
C CYS A 996 32.40 -57.43 5.85
N ARG A 997 33.34 -58.03 6.60
CA ARG A 997 33.96 -59.32 6.26
C ARG A 997 32.99 -60.50 6.26
N GLN A 998 31.83 -60.39 6.92
CA GLN A 998 30.82 -61.46 6.96
C GLN A 998 29.93 -61.48 5.70
N PHE A 999 29.65 -60.31 5.11
CA PHE A 999 28.83 -60.19 3.90
C PHE A 999 29.62 -60.35 2.60
N PHE A 1000 30.91 -59.98 2.62
CA PHE A 1000 31.81 -60.09 1.47
C PHE A 1000 33.15 -60.69 1.93
N PRO A 1001 33.28 -62.02 2.00
CA PRO A 1001 34.55 -62.65 2.36
C PRO A 1001 35.62 -62.27 1.32
N PRO A 1002 36.88 -62.02 1.74
CA PRO A 1002 37.94 -61.70 0.80
C PRO A 1002 38.07 -62.83 -0.22
N GLN A 1003 38.11 -62.47 -1.52
CA GLN A 1003 38.43 -63.43 -2.57
C GLN A 1003 39.84 -63.99 -2.27
N PRO A 1004 40.03 -65.32 -2.28
CA PRO A 1004 41.37 -65.90 -2.08
C PRO A 1004 42.30 -65.37 -3.18
N GLN A 1005 43.46 -64.88 -2.76
CA GLN A 1005 44.50 -64.28 -3.62
C GLN A 1005 44.99 -65.22 -4.70
#